data_AF-A0A937TJD9-F1
#
_entry.id   AF-A0A937TJD9-F1
#
_cell.length_a   1.000
_cell.length_b   1.000
_cell.length_c   1.000
_cell.angle_alpha   90.00
_cell.angle_beta   90.00
_cell.angle_gamma   90.00
#
_symmetry.space_group_name_H-M   'P 1'
#
loop_
_entity.id
_entity.type
_entity.pdbx_description
1 polymer ?
#
loop_
_entity_poly.entity_id
_entity_poly.type
_entity_poly.pdbx_seq_one_letter_code
_entity_poly.pdbx_strand_id
1 'polypeptide(L)'
;MRSIGTLIILCLLLVPEIAGQFNEAYRADWLEGEMYFLFEEYNEALPYYRRCLQKAPKNDDINFKLGVCYLNDPFQKETSIEYLEKAVKNINLKYKENNIKETAAPMEALFYLGNAYRINNQLDKAIETYVKFREKADPDVFDHVLVDEQIRACNNAKDLQNRPIDYDIVNIGDRINSRFPDVNPVVSGDETRMVYTQEQAFYDALFYSEKVDGEWSYPRLLMPELGIDDDAYPTALSYDGTELLVYRSDNFIGDLYSTRLVDGFWTPLKKLNDNINTKYWESHACFTRTGDSLYFTSNRKGTLGGLDIYLSTRENGNWGNPANLGPNVNTIYNEETPFVTFDGKTLYFSSYGHYNMGGYDVFYSTRLDNGQWSKPINAGYPINTTDDDFFYQPVQNGVFAYLPRLMDDGFGRTDIYRLEIYSKTHPRKFQIRGLVNLPADALITKPITVTVIERYSRDTVAVTYADPESGAFTFEAPSGEYDLVIEGDEIEATSTSLFVPEDYLEKELEMKSAILLTLVRKLDELEPRILDKIKIRDTLIVVSVDDPIEIPMTLERNAELFVSVYQDTNLVRTDSFQVDRRRFTYTYVPLPGKTILKLKMVDSDGNLSFKNVVVIYTPEEIIGSRVLIDEDSVELDTDTTEVYAELDHFHQNLIENADGMLKEFLTGLDLKAEGIESEEELLEYLKEKAITEGYSSQDVYDLILTTIQYKYIEGYLDQLLHLTDNENIIAALTDTDLNEEKITSLQELYDALMDKSEQYGFTTDDLNQLFSQLSQRTELIHLLQNLTELAEGDLKTVLEQLDPDKEGIKNTIDLIQYLLENAEDYDYTRENAMSLLFNYLEKEDLAEIMKVMIGTASGELQELLINMNLDQLGIGSLSELYAYLLNQAKFHNFTEADVDALFINLLNVLERNELIRKVDPVDFKGDTGIRSGLIYYLLGAGLLLIIFFLLLRRRRNRES
;
A
#
# COMPACT_ATOMS: atom_id res chain seq x y z
N MET A 1 68.41 -36.71 33.29
CA MET A 1 67.41 -37.69 32.83
C MET A 1 66.26 -37.91 33.82
N ARG A 2 66.50 -38.08 35.13
CA ARG A 2 65.39 -38.22 36.11
C ARG A 2 64.50 -36.98 36.24
N SER A 3 65.02 -35.76 36.09
CA SER A 3 64.24 -34.51 36.15
C SER A 3 63.36 -34.24 34.93
N ILE A 4 63.73 -34.75 33.75
CA ILE A 4 62.95 -34.58 32.51
C ILE A 4 61.76 -35.56 32.47
N GLY A 5 61.97 -36.78 32.97
CA GLY A 5 60.88 -37.77 33.10
C GLY A 5 59.79 -37.33 34.09
N THR A 6 60.16 -36.67 35.20
CA THR A 6 59.18 -36.15 36.16
C THR A 6 58.38 -34.97 35.59
N LEU A 7 59.00 -34.11 34.77
CA LEU A 7 58.30 -32.99 34.11
C LEU A 7 57.31 -33.48 33.05
N ILE A 8 57.67 -34.51 32.26
CA ILE A 8 56.80 -35.12 31.26
C ILE A 8 55.62 -35.84 31.91
N ILE A 9 55.83 -36.52 33.04
CA ILE A 9 54.75 -37.18 33.80
C ILE A 9 53.84 -36.14 34.48
N LEU A 10 54.39 -35.03 34.99
CA LEU A 10 53.57 -33.93 35.53
C LEU A 10 52.74 -33.26 34.43
N CYS A 11 53.31 -33.02 33.25
CA CYS A 11 52.58 -32.51 32.09
C CYS A 11 51.50 -33.50 31.61
N LEU A 12 51.78 -34.81 31.60
CA LEU A 12 50.80 -35.85 31.22
C LEU A 12 49.68 -36.05 32.27
N LEU A 13 49.91 -35.69 33.53
CA LEU A 13 48.90 -35.71 34.59
C LEU A 13 48.07 -34.42 34.65
N LEU A 14 48.64 -33.28 34.25
CA LEU A 14 47.93 -31.98 34.14
C LEU A 14 47.08 -31.86 32.88
N VAL A 15 47.46 -32.50 31.77
CA VAL A 15 46.70 -32.50 30.50
C VAL A 15 45.24 -33.00 30.66
N PRO A 16 44.95 -34.12 31.35
CA PRO A 16 43.57 -34.56 31.56
C PRO A 16 42.78 -33.67 32.54
N GLU A 17 43.41 -33.03 33.53
CA GLU A 17 42.75 -32.05 34.41
C GLU A 17 42.39 -30.76 33.65
N ILE A 18 43.31 -30.26 32.81
CA ILE A 18 43.08 -29.09 31.94
C ILE A 18 42.04 -29.41 30.88
N ALA A 19 42.08 -30.60 30.25
CA ALA A 19 41.05 -31.04 29.29
C ALA A 19 39.68 -31.27 29.96
N GLY A 20 39.66 -31.72 31.21
CA GLY A 20 38.45 -31.87 32.02
C GLY A 20 37.81 -30.52 32.36
N GLN A 21 38.60 -29.56 32.86
CA GLN A 21 38.14 -28.19 33.13
C GLN A 21 37.73 -27.44 31.86
N PHE A 22 38.45 -27.66 30.75
CA PHE A 22 38.12 -27.11 29.44
C PHE A 22 36.75 -27.60 28.94
N ASN A 23 36.47 -28.90 29.08
CA ASN A 23 35.17 -29.49 28.71
C ASN A 23 34.03 -29.03 29.63
N GLU A 24 34.29 -28.82 30.91
CA GLU A 24 33.26 -28.35 31.87
C GLU A 24 32.90 -26.88 31.62
N ALA A 25 33.89 -26.01 31.40
CA ALA A 25 33.67 -24.59 31.11
C ALA A 25 33.06 -24.34 29.72
N TYR A 26 33.41 -25.15 28.71
CA TYR A 26 32.73 -25.10 27.41
C TYR A 26 31.26 -25.52 27.54
N ARG A 27 31.01 -26.61 28.29
CA ARG A 27 29.65 -27.11 28.51
C ARG A 27 28.76 -26.13 29.27
N ALA A 28 29.30 -25.45 30.28
CA ALA A 28 28.56 -24.41 31.00
C ALA A 28 28.17 -23.27 30.06
N ASP A 29 29.12 -22.72 29.29
CA ASP A 29 28.82 -21.65 28.33
C ASP A 29 27.80 -22.11 27.28
N TRP A 30 27.96 -23.32 26.73
CA TRP A 30 27.02 -23.84 25.73
C TRP A 30 25.61 -24.01 26.30
N LEU A 31 25.45 -24.52 27.52
CA LEU A 31 24.13 -24.69 28.15
C LEU A 31 23.43 -23.36 28.41
N GLU A 32 24.15 -22.35 28.91
CA GLU A 32 23.60 -21.01 29.11
C GLU A 32 23.23 -20.38 27.75
N GLY A 33 24.10 -20.51 26.75
CA GLY A 33 23.83 -20.05 25.39
C GLY A 33 22.56 -20.68 24.80
N GLU A 34 22.42 -22.01 24.86
CA GLU A 34 21.21 -22.69 24.37
C GLU A 34 19.94 -22.31 25.16
N MET A 35 20.06 -22.04 26.46
CA MET A 35 18.93 -21.58 27.26
C MET A 35 18.42 -20.23 26.76
N TYR A 36 19.31 -19.24 26.66
CA TYR A 36 18.94 -17.91 26.16
C TYR A 36 18.44 -17.98 24.70
N PHE A 37 19.11 -18.76 23.85
CA PHE A 37 18.69 -18.96 22.46
C PHE A 37 17.31 -19.60 22.34
N LEU A 38 16.97 -20.56 23.22
CA LEU A 38 15.65 -21.20 23.24
C LEU A 38 14.52 -20.23 23.62
N PHE A 39 14.83 -19.24 24.46
CA PHE A 39 13.90 -18.15 24.82
C PHE A 39 14.02 -16.94 23.89
N GLU A 40 14.77 -17.06 22.79
CA GLU A 40 15.01 -15.99 21.81
C GLU A 40 15.67 -14.73 22.41
N GLU A 41 16.29 -14.88 23.58
CA GLU A 41 17.11 -13.86 24.25
C GLU A 41 18.51 -13.84 23.59
N TYR A 42 18.55 -13.44 22.31
CA TYR A 42 19.73 -13.53 21.46
C TYR A 42 20.91 -12.70 21.98
N ASN A 43 20.64 -11.51 22.53
CA ASN A 43 21.65 -10.62 23.08
C ASN A 43 22.36 -11.23 24.30
N GLU A 44 21.60 -11.93 25.13
CA GLU A 44 22.04 -12.65 26.31
C GLU A 44 22.83 -13.91 25.90
N ALA A 45 22.44 -14.56 24.81
CA ALA A 45 23.11 -15.75 24.27
C ALA A 45 24.50 -15.43 23.64
N LEU A 46 24.63 -14.28 22.95
CA LEU A 46 25.87 -13.84 22.27
C LEU A 46 27.16 -14.04 23.07
N PRO A 47 27.31 -13.52 24.32
CA PRO A 47 28.55 -13.64 25.06
C PRO A 47 28.94 -15.08 25.38
N TYR A 48 27.96 -15.98 25.53
CA TYR A 48 28.22 -17.40 25.79
C TYR A 48 28.73 -18.10 24.53
N TYR A 49 28.04 -17.93 23.41
CA TYR A 49 28.48 -18.52 22.15
C TYR A 49 29.82 -17.96 21.66
N ARG A 50 30.13 -16.68 21.90
CA ARG A 50 31.46 -16.10 21.63
C ARG A 50 32.55 -16.86 22.40
N ARG A 51 32.32 -17.18 23.67
CA ARG A 51 33.28 -17.98 24.47
C ARG A 51 33.35 -19.43 24.01
N CYS A 52 32.23 -20.02 23.56
CA CYS A 52 32.24 -21.34 22.94
C CYS A 52 33.09 -21.35 21.66
N LEU A 53 32.94 -20.36 20.77
CA LEU A 53 33.70 -20.28 19.52
C LEU A 53 35.19 -20.04 19.78
N GLN A 54 35.55 -19.22 20.78
CA GLN A 54 36.96 -19.05 21.19
C GLN A 54 37.63 -20.37 21.59
N LYS A 55 36.87 -21.27 22.23
CA LYS A 55 37.34 -22.60 22.65
C LYS A 55 37.28 -23.61 21.49
N ALA A 56 36.30 -23.48 20.59
CA ALA A 56 36.11 -24.36 19.43
C ALA A 56 36.02 -23.53 18.11
N PRO A 57 37.14 -22.99 17.59
CA PRO A 57 37.11 -22.00 16.48
C PRO A 57 36.64 -22.51 15.13
N LYS A 58 36.41 -23.83 14.99
CA LYS A 58 35.95 -24.49 13.77
C LYS A 58 34.58 -25.15 13.95
N ASN A 59 33.83 -24.76 14.98
CA ASN A 59 32.50 -25.28 15.21
C ASN A 59 31.50 -24.42 14.41
N ASP A 60 30.99 -24.99 13.32
CA ASP A 60 30.08 -24.34 12.38
C ASP A 60 28.65 -24.21 12.95
N ASP A 61 28.25 -25.08 13.88
CA ASP A 61 27.02 -24.93 14.66
C ASP A 61 27.08 -23.68 15.56
N ILE A 62 28.21 -23.44 16.25
CA ILE A 62 28.36 -22.22 17.05
C ILE A 62 28.43 -20.97 16.16
N ASN A 63 29.02 -21.06 14.97
CA ASN A 63 28.94 -19.97 13.99
C ASN A 63 27.49 -19.72 13.56
N PHE A 64 26.69 -20.76 13.32
CA PHE A 64 25.27 -20.61 13.03
C PHE A 64 24.53 -19.89 14.16
N LYS A 65 24.70 -20.35 15.41
CA LYS A 65 24.06 -19.73 16.58
C LYS A 65 24.47 -18.26 16.75
N LEU A 66 25.75 -17.94 16.61
CA LEU A 66 26.23 -16.54 16.62
C LEU A 66 25.63 -15.72 15.48
N GLY A 67 25.58 -16.30 14.28
CA GLY A 67 24.97 -15.70 13.11
C GLY A 67 23.52 -15.29 13.36
N VAL A 68 22.70 -16.21 13.86
CA VAL A 68 21.30 -15.92 14.23
C VAL A 68 21.23 -14.88 15.35
N CYS A 69 22.11 -14.96 16.35
CA CYS A 69 22.10 -13.97 17.42
C CYS A 69 22.40 -12.55 16.93
N TYR A 70 23.38 -12.39 16.03
CA TYR A 70 23.68 -11.08 15.43
C TYR A 70 22.60 -10.62 14.46
N LEU A 71 21.94 -11.53 13.75
CA LEU A 71 20.84 -11.19 12.85
C LEU A 71 19.67 -10.54 13.61
N ASN A 72 19.48 -10.93 14.86
CA ASN A 72 18.47 -10.39 15.77
C ASN A 72 19.01 -9.29 16.71
N ASP A 73 20.25 -8.83 16.52
CA ASP A 73 20.76 -7.62 17.17
C ASP A 73 20.57 -6.43 16.22
N PRO A 74 19.63 -5.49 16.49
CA PRO A 74 19.34 -4.37 15.59
C PRO A 74 20.56 -3.52 15.22
N PHE A 75 21.64 -3.56 16.01
CA PHE A 75 22.84 -2.73 15.81
C PHE A 75 24.01 -3.52 15.20
N GLN A 76 23.88 -4.83 15.03
CA GLN A 76 24.94 -5.70 14.54
C GLN A 76 24.46 -6.69 13.47
N LYS A 77 23.30 -6.44 12.83
CA LYS A 77 22.73 -7.30 11.78
C LYS A 77 23.73 -7.61 10.65
N GLU A 78 24.58 -6.67 10.24
CA GLU A 78 25.62 -6.91 9.22
C GLU A 78 26.65 -7.97 9.65
N THR A 79 26.97 -8.01 10.95
CA THR A 79 27.95 -8.97 11.50
C THR A 79 27.47 -10.42 11.34
N SER A 80 26.16 -10.65 11.23
CA SER A 80 25.58 -11.99 11.05
C SER A 80 26.14 -12.71 9.82
N ILE A 81 26.38 -11.99 8.71
CA ILE A 81 26.86 -12.54 7.44
C ILE A 81 28.18 -13.28 7.63
N GLU A 82 29.13 -12.69 8.36
CA GLU A 82 30.46 -13.28 8.57
C GLU A 82 30.37 -14.67 9.23
N TYR A 83 29.46 -14.82 10.19
CA TYR A 83 29.27 -16.07 10.93
C TYR A 83 28.43 -17.08 10.14
N LEU A 84 27.36 -16.65 9.48
CA LEU A 84 26.50 -17.52 8.69
C LEU A 84 27.22 -18.05 7.44
N GLU A 85 28.05 -17.25 6.76
CA GLU A 85 28.91 -17.71 5.66
C GLU A 85 29.91 -18.78 6.11
N LYS A 86 30.40 -18.74 7.36
CA LYS A 86 31.23 -19.80 7.93
C LYS A 86 30.39 -21.05 8.21
N ALA A 87 29.22 -20.88 8.82
CA ALA A 87 28.34 -21.97 9.20
C ALA A 87 27.94 -22.86 8.00
N VAL A 88 27.52 -22.24 6.88
CA VAL A 88 27.03 -22.99 5.70
C VAL A 88 28.10 -23.79 4.96
N LYS A 89 29.39 -23.66 5.34
CA LYS A 89 30.48 -24.46 4.75
C LYS A 89 30.41 -25.94 5.15
N ASN A 90 29.68 -26.28 6.21
CA ASN A 90 29.58 -27.62 6.75
C ASN A 90 28.21 -27.84 7.40
N ILE A 91 27.26 -28.34 6.59
CA ILE A 91 25.87 -28.57 7.00
C ILE A 91 25.65 -30.07 7.27
N ASN A 92 24.99 -30.38 8.38
CA ASN A 92 24.56 -31.74 8.72
C ASN A 92 23.06 -31.93 8.44
N LEU A 93 22.72 -32.70 7.40
CA LEU A 93 21.32 -33.03 7.04
C LEU A 93 20.58 -33.85 8.11
N LYS A 94 21.31 -34.45 9.06
CA LYS A 94 20.76 -35.21 10.19
C LYS A 94 21.05 -34.50 11.51
N TYR A 95 21.05 -33.16 11.46
CA TYR A 95 21.26 -32.31 12.61
C TYR A 95 20.36 -32.76 13.78
N LYS A 96 20.90 -32.68 14.98
CA LYS A 96 20.16 -32.95 16.21
C LYS A 96 20.32 -31.78 17.14
N GLU A 97 19.23 -31.08 17.38
CA GLU A 97 19.16 -30.01 18.36
C GLU A 97 19.64 -30.48 19.73
N ASN A 98 20.15 -29.52 20.52
CA ASN A 98 20.60 -29.73 21.89
C ASN A 98 21.72 -30.79 22.02
N ASN A 99 22.48 -31.04 20.97
CA ASN A 99 23.62 -31.93 20.98
C ASN A 99 24.93 -31.16 21.09
N ILE A 100 25.50 -31.06 22.29
CA ILE A 100 26.79 -30.39 22.54
C ILE A 100 27.98 -30.93 21.72
N LYS A 101 27.87 -32.13 21.14
CA LYS A 101 28.91 -32.70 20.27
C LYS A 101 28.72 -32.33 18.80
N GLU A 102 27.63 -31.67 18.45
CA GLU A 102 27.41 -31.18 17.10
C GLU A 102 28.43 -30.08 16.77
N THR A 103 28.94 -30.16 15.55
CA THR A 103 29.95 -29.23 15.05
C THR A 103 29.61 -28.68 13.68
N ALA A 104 28.67 -29.31 12.97
CA ALA A 104 28.18 -28.87 11.68
C ALA A 104 26.86 -28.13 11.87
N ALA A 105 26.64 -27.11 11.05
CA ALA A 105 25.44 -26.29 11.10
C ALA A 105 24.18 -27.06 10.64
N PRO A 106 22.98 -26.64 11.08
CA PRO A 106 21.72 -27.16 10.56
C PRO A 106 21.43 -26.66 9.14
N MET A 107 20.42 -27.22 8.46
CA MET A 107 20.06 -26.83 7.08
C MET A 107 19.56 -25.37 7.01
N GLU A 108 18.85 -24.96 8.06
CA GLU A 108 18.31 -23.64 8.36
C GLU A 108 19.38 -22.55 8.27
N ALA A 109 20.66 -22.88 8.48
CA ALA A 109 21.74 -21.93 8.34
C ALA A 109 21.78 -21.25 6.96
N LEU A 110 21.34 -21.93 5.89
CA LEU A 110 21.20 -21.33 4.57
C LEU A 110 20.03 -20.33 4.52
N PHE A 111 18.89 -20.65 5.12
CA PHE A 111 17.74 -19.74 5.18
C PHE A 111 18.09 -18.46 5.95
N TYR A 112 18.72 -18.60 7.12
CA TYR A 112 19.19 -17.45 7.91
C TYR A 112 20.27 -16.64 7.19
N LEU A 113 21.15 -17.28 6.39
CA LEU A 113 22.10 -16.56 5.54
C LEU A 113 21.38 -15.76 4.44
N GLY A 114 20.32 -16.31 3.85
CA GLY A 114 19.43 -15.58 2.95
C GLY A 114 18.85 -14.34 3.61
N ASN A 115 18.29 -14.47 4.82
CA ASN A 115 17.76 -13.35 5.60
C ASN A 115 18.83 -12.30 5.89
N ALA A 116 20.04 -12.74 6.28
CA ALA A 116 21.17 -11.84 6.52
C ALA A 116 21.55 -11.05 5.26
N TYR A 117 21.60 -11.69 4.10
CA TYR A 117 21.84 -10.96 2.86
C TYR A 117 20.70 -10.00 2.50
N ARG A 118 19.43 -10.40 2.66
CA ARG A 118 18.27 -9.54 2.39
C ARG A 118 18.29 -8.29 3.25
N ILE A 119 18.37 -8.45 4.58
CA ILE A 119 18.37 -7.35 5.55
C ILE A 119 19.51 -6.36 5.28
N ASN A 120 20.67 -6.85 4.84
CA ASN A 120 21.82 -6.01 4.49
C ASN A 120 21.82 -5.54 3.02
N ASN A 121 20.65 -5.55 2.37
CA ASN A 121 20.42 -5.12 0.99
C ASN A 121 21.31 -5.80 -0.07
N GLN A 122 21.79 -7.02 0.19
CA GLN A 122 22.53 -7.87 -0.76
C GLN A 122 21.58 -8.81 -1.50
N LEU A 123 20.59 -8.23 -2.19
CA LEU A 123 19.39 -8.92 -2.69
C LEU A 123 19.70 -10.08 -3.66
N ASP A 124 20.64 -9.92 -4.58
CA ASP A 124 20.99 -11.01 -5.52
C ASP A 124 21.61 -12.22 -4.79
N LYS A 125 22.43 -11.98 -3.76
CA LYS A 125 22.99 -13.05 -2.93
C LYS A 125 21.92 -13.70 -2.06
N ALA A 126 20.96 -12.92 -1.58
CA ALA A 126 19.83 -13.42 -0.81
C ALA A 126 19.03 -14.42 -1.67
N ILE A 127 18.61 -13.99 -2.87
CA ILE A 127 17.91 -14.83 -3.84
C ILE A 127 18.70 -16.11 -4.14
N GLU A 128 19.98 -15.99 -4.49
CA GLU A 128 20.84 -17.15 -4.77
C GLU A 128 20.89 -18.13 -3.57
N THR A 129 20.90 -17.60 -2.35
CA THR A 129 20.98 -18.40 -1.12
C THR A 129 19.65 -19.07 -0.78
N TYR A 130 18.53 -18.38 -0.95
CA TYR A 130 17.20 -18.97 -0.78
C TYR A 130 16.93 -20.07 -1.80
N VAL A 131 17.29 -19.86 -3.07
CA VAL A 131 17.21 -20.92 -4.11
C VAL A 131 18.02 -22.14 -3.70
N LYS A 132 19.25 -21.95 -3.20
CA LYS A 132 20.08 -23.06 -2.69
C LYS A 132 19.46 -23.77 -1.48
N PHE A 133 18.77 -23.05 -0.60
CA PHE A 133 18.04 -23.65 0.52
C PHE A 133 16.87 -24.48 0.00
N ARG A 134 16.01 -23.89 -0.84
CA ARG A 134 14.86 -24.55 -1.49
C ARG A 134 15.23 -25.83 -2.24
N GLU A 135 16.36 -25.85 -2.92
CA GLU A 135 16.84 -27.04 -3.65
C GLU A 135 17.32 -28.18 -2.74
N LYS A 136 17.75 -27.86 -1.51
CA LYS A 136 18.41 -28.81 -0.60
C LYS A 136 17.58 -29.20 0.61
N ALA A 137 16.65 -28.33 1.01
CA ALA A 137 15.75 -28.52 2.12
C ALA A 137 14.77 -29.66 1.79
N ASP A 138 14.39 -30.40 2.82
CA ASP A 138 13.34 -31.41 2.70
C ASP A 138 11.97 -30.69 2.74
N PRO A 139 11.16 -30.74 1.66
CA PRO A 139 9.89 -30.04 1.60
C PRO A 139 8.85 -30.57 2.62
N ASP A 140 9.03 -31.79 3.15
CA ASP A 140 8.18 -32.31 4.23
C ASP A 140 8.53 -31.69 5.60
N VAL A 141 9.70 -31.03 5.72
CA VAL A 141 10.20 -30.43 6.96
C VAL A 141 10.16 -28.90 6.90
N PHE A 142 10.44 -28.32 5.73
CA PHE A 142 10.54 -26.87 5.54
C PHE A 142 9.50 -26.38 4.54
N ASP A 143 8.82 -25.30 4.90
CA ASP A 143 7.83 -24.67 4.04
C ASP A 143 8.51 -23.94 2.86
N HIS A 144 8.34 -24.49 1.66
CA HIS A 144 8.87 -23.89 0.44
C HIS A 144 8.09 -22.63 0.02
N VAL A 145 6.82 -22.47 0.44
CA VAL A 145 6.02 -21.27 0.16
C VAL A 145 6.66 -20.08 0.83
N LEU A 146 7.01 -20.20 2.12
CA LEU A 146 7.73 -19.16 2.86
C LEU A 146 9.06 -18.77 2.19
N VAL A 147 9.81 -19.73 1.65
CA VAL A 147 11.08 -19.45 0.95
C VAL A 147 10.83 -18.72 -0.36
N ASP A 148 9.81 -19.13 -1.11
CA ASP A 148 9.42 -18.47 -2.36
C ASP A 148 8.93 -17.05 -2.09
N GLU A 149 8.26 -16.78 -0.97
CA GLU A 149 7.94 -15.43 -0.51
C GLU A 149 9.17 -14.59 -0.21
N GLN A 150 10.20 -15.13 0.46
CA GLN A 150 11.43 -14.39 0.69
C GLN A 150 12.16 -14.03 -0.62
N ILE A 151 12.10 -14.90 -1.62
CA ILE A 151 12.63 -14.62 -2.97
C ILE A 151 11.79 -13.52 -3.64
N ARG A 152 10.46 -13.58 -3.53
CA ARG A 152 9.57 -12.52 -4.05
C ARG A 152 9.85 -11.18 -3.39
N ALA A 153 9.95 -11.14 -2.06
CA ALA A 153 10.28 -9.93 -1.31
C ALA A 153 11.60 -9.30 -1.79
N CYS A 154 12.65 -10.11 -2.03
CA CYS A 154 13.89 -9.61 -2.60
C CYS A 154 13.71 -8.98 -4.00
N ASN A 155 12.85 -9.55 -4.84
CA ASN A 155 12.59 -9.00 -6.18
C ASN A 155 11.74 -7.72 -6.11
N ASN A 156 10.71 -7.70 -5.25
CA ASN A 156 9.89 -6.53 -5.00
C ASN A 156 10.74 -5.37 -4.44
N ALA A 157 11.69 -5.67 -3.55
CA ALA A 157 12.66 -4.68 -3.06
C ALA A 157 13.49 -4.07 -4.17
N LYS A 158 13.93 -4.86 -5.16
CA LYS A 158 14.65 -4.32 -6.33
C LYS A 158 13.77 -3.37 -7.14
N ASP A 159 12.49 -3.68 -7.35
CA ASP A 159 11.56 -2.78 -8.05
C ASP A 159 11.29 -1.49 -7.27
N LEU A 160 10.94 -1.62 -5.99
CA LEU A 160 10.60 -0.48 -5.13
C LEU A 160 11.80 0.45 -4.89
N GLN A 161 13.02 -0.09 -4.77
CA GLN A 161 14.24 0.74 -4.66
C GLN A 161 14.58 1.49 -5.95
N ASN A 162 14.16 0.98 -7.12
CA ASN A 162 14.29 1.69 -8.39
C ASN A 162 13.24 2.80 -8.57
N ARG A 163 12.21 2.82 -7.72
CA ARG A 163 11.09 3.79 -7.73
C ARG A 163 10.86 4.36 -6.33
N PRO A 164 11.87 5.04 -5.75
CA PRO A 164 11.74 5.58 -4.41
C PRO A 164 10.62 6.63 -4.36
N ILE A 165 9.94 6.71 -3.23
CA ILE A 165 9.01 7.81 -2.98
C ILE A 165 9.79 9.12 -2.80
N ASP A 166 9.15 10.26 -3.09
CA ASP A 166 9.70 11.59 -2.80
C ASP A 166 9.31 12.00 -1.37
N TYR A 167 10.30 12.33 -0.55
CA TYR A 167 10.11 12.62 0.87
C TYR A 167 11.21 13.52 1.42
N ASP A 168 10.92 14.15 2.56
CA ASP A 168 11.94 14.69 3.47
C ASP A 168 11.80 14.01 4.84
N ILE A 169 12.93 13.69 5.48
CA ILE A 169 12.95 13.12 6.84
C ILE A 169 13.86 13.96 7.73
N VAL A 170 13.43 14.21 8.97
CA VAL A 170 14.17 15.03 9.94
C VAL A 170 14.19 14.35 11.30
N ASN A 171 15.38 14.22 11.89
CA ASN A 171 15.52 13.81 13.29
C ASN A 171 14.91 14.89 14.20
N ILE A 172 14.02 14.51 15.12
CA ILE A 172 13.24 15.48 15.90
C ILE A 172 14.00 16.09 17.10
N GLY A 173 15.29 15.74 17.25
CA GLY A 173 16.23 16.42 18.15
C GLY A 173 16.45 15.72 19.50
N ASP A 174 17.49 16.19 20.19
CA ASP A 174 18.03 15.66 21.45
C ASP A 174 17.12 15.83 22.69
N ARG A 175 15.98 16.51 22.51
CA ARG A 175 14.97 16.63 23.56
C ARG A 175 14.13 15.37 23.66
N ILE A 176 13.87 14.70 22.54
CA ILE A 176 13.12 13.45 22.49
C ILE A 176 14.09 12.27 22.37
N ASN A 177 15.01 12.37 21.40
CA ASN A 177 15.97 11.31 21.13
C ASN A 177 17.12 11.34 22.14
N SER A 178 17.49 10.16 22.60
CA SER A 178 18.44 9.92 23.68
C SER A 178 19.60 9.05 23.18
N ARG A 179 20.36 8.45 24.10
CA ARG A 179 21.39 7.45 23.75
C ARG A 179 20.84 6.02 23.68
N PHE A 180 19.61 5.82 24.14
CA PHE A 180 18.91 4.54 24.14
C PHE A 180 18.07 4.43 22.86
N PRO A 181 17.51 3.25 22.52
CA PRO A 181 16.47 3.17 21.50
C PRO A 181 15.23 3.91 21.98
N ASP A 182 14.83 4.94 21.25
CA ASP A 182 13.58 5.67 21.41
C ASP A 182 12.65 5.28 20.26
N VAL A 183 11.56 4.59 20.58
CA VAL A 183 10.71 3.84 19.63
C VAL A 183 9.22 4.02 19.91
N ASN A 184 8.40 3.53 18.98
CA ASN A 184 6.94 3.52 19.08
C ASN A 184 6.32 4.89 19.42
N PRO A 185 6.54 5.93 18.60
CA PRO A 185 5.98 7.25 18.85
C PRO A 185 4.49 7.30 18.52
N VAL A 186 3.67 7.77 19.47
CA VAL A 186 2.26 8.13 19.24
C VAL A 186 2.06 9.62 19.50
N VAL A 187 1.32 10.29 18.62
CA VAL A 187 1.26 11.77 18.59
C VAL A 187 -0.20 12.23 18.49
N SER A 188 -0.54 13.33 19.17
CA SER A 188 -1.87 13.95 19.03
C SER A 188 -2.07 14.49 17.62
N GLY A 189 -3.32 14.62 17.19
CA GLY A 189 -3.60 15.04 15.81
C GLY A 189 -3.31 16.51 15.48
N ASP A 190 -3.03 17.32 16.49
CA ASP A 190 -2.49 18.68 16.36
C ASP A 190 -0.95 18.74 16.55
N GLU A 191 -0.29 17.59 16.71
CA GLU A 191 1.15 17.45 16.93
C GLU A 191 1.68 18.23 18.15
N THR A 192 0.84 18.43 19.18
CA THR A 192 1.22 19.12 20.42
C THR A 192 1.62 18.20 21.56
N ARG A 193 1.32 16.90 21.47
CA ARG A 193 1.65 15.90 22.50
C ARG A 193 2.19 14.64 21.87
N MET A 194 3.16 14.03 22.54
CA MET A 194 3.77 12.76 22.13
C MET A 194 3.95 11.86 23.35
N VAL A 195 3.72 10.56 23.14
CA VAL A 195 4.17 9.50 24.04
C VAL A 195 5.00 8.52 23.22
N TYR A 196 6.08 8.01 23.79
CA TYR A 196 6.95 7.04 23.13
C TYR A 196 7.60 6.11 24.16
N THR A 197 8.15 5.00 23.68
CA THR A 197 8.91 4.03 24.48
C THR A 197 10.40 4.33 24.39
N GLN A 198 11.11 4.26 25.51
CA GLN A 198 12.55 4.19 25.55
C GLN A 198 13.00 2.85 26.12
N GLU A 199 13.76 2.08 25.34
CA GLU A 199 14.25 0.76 25.75
C GLU A 199 15.48 0.91 26.66
N GLN A 200 15.31 0.65 27.97
CA GLN A 200 16.40 0.74 28.93
C GLN A 200 17.02 -0.64 29.18
N ALA A 201 18.12 -0.66 29.93
CA ALA A 201 18.86 -1.91 30.18
C ALA A 201 18.09 -2.97 31.00
N PHE A 202 16.95 -2.63 31.61
CA PHE A 202 16.22 -3.53 32.52
C PHE A 202 14.70 -3.53 32.31
N TYR A 203 14.15 -2.55 31.59
CA TYR A 203 12.73 -2.38 31.35
C TYR A 203 12.52 -1.33 30.26
N ASP A 204 11.34 -1.34 29.65
CA ASP A 204 10.92 -0.37 28.66
C ASP A 204 10.04 0.69 29.30
N ALA A 205 10.39 1.96 29.07
CA ALA A 205 9.84 3.09 29.78
C ALA A 205 9.00 4.00 28.88
N LEU A 206 7.80 4.34 29.34
CA LEU A 206 6.96 5.35 28.67
C LEU A 206 7.37 6.77 29.04
N PHE A 207 7.60 7.59 28.02
CA PHE A 207 7.94 9.01 28.15
C PHE A 207 6.88 9.88 27.47
N TYR A 208 6.51 10.98 28.11
CA TYR A 208 5.53 11.95 27.62
C TYR A 208 6.17 13.33 27.43
N SER A 209 5.91 13.97 26.28
CA SER A 209 6.36 15.33 25.98
C SER A 209 5.26 16.17 25.34
N GLU A 210 5.29 17.48 25.61
CA GLU A 210 4.45 18.48 24.96
C GLU A 210 5.28 19.38 24.05
N LYS A 211 4.67 19.89 22.99
CA LYS A 211 5.27 20.88 22.09
C LYS A 211 4.88 22.29 22.54
N VAL A 212 5.87 23.13 22.84
CA VAL A 212 5.70 24.52 23.27
C VAL A 212 6.47 25.42 22.31
N ASP A 213 5.79 26.43 21.75
CA ASP A 213 6.37 27.34 20.75
C ASP A 213 7.02 26.63 19.55
N GLY A 214 6.43 25.51 19.12
CA GLY A 214 6.91 24.70 17.98
C GLY A 214 7.95 23.64 18.35
N GLU A 215 8.47 23.67 19.58
CA GLU A 215 9.56 22.80 20.03
C GLU A 215 9.09 21.79 21.06
N TRP A 216 9.55 20.53 20.95
CA TRP A 216 9.25 19.52 21.97
C TRP A 216 9.89 19.89 23.31
N SER A 217 9.20 19.62 24.42
CA SER A 217 9.73 19.78 25.77
C SER A 217 10.63 18.59 26.16
N TYR A 218 11.38 18.72 27.25
CA TYR A 218 12.03 17.55 27.84
C TYR A 218 10.96 16.59 28.38
N PRO A 219 11.05 15.30 28.04
CA PRO A 219 10.02 14.33 28.36
C PRO A 219 10.03 14.01 29.86
N ARG A 220 8.87 13.67 30.38
CA ARG A 220 8.71 13.15 31.75
C ARG A 220 8.36 11.66 31.71
N LEU A 221 8.93 10.90 32.64
CA LEU A 221 8.63 9.49 32.83
C LEU A 221 7.17 9.32 33.26
N LEU A 222 6.44 8.47 32.54
CA LEU A 222 4.99 8.32 32.69
C LEU A 222 4.60 7.20 33.66
N MET A 223 5.45 6.18 33.82
CA MET A 223 5.21 4.97 34.62
C MET A 223 4.61 5.22 36.02
N PRO A 224 5.10 6.20 36.83
CA PRO A 224 4.57 6.44 38.17
C PRO A 224 3.13 6.95 38.19
N GLU A 225 2.71 7.73 37.19
CA GLU A 225 1.34 8.24 37.06
C GLU A 225 0.37 7.14 36.64
N LEU A 226 0.85 6.23 35.80
CA LEU A 226 0.11 5.06 35.32
C LEU A 226 -0.06 3.97 36.39
N GLY A 227 0.77 4.02 37.44
CA GLY A 227 0.75 3.05 38.53
C GLY A 227 1.35 1.70 38.15
N ILE A 228 2.34 1.68 37.25
CA ILE A 228 3.03 0.48 36.76
C ILE A 228 4.55 0.57 36.98
N ASP A 229 5.18 -0.59 37.10
CA ASP A 229 6.63 -0.78 37.30
C ASP A 229 7.23 -1.87 36.40
N ASP A 230 6.50 -2.24 35.34
CA ASP A 230 6.84 -3.29 34.36
C ASP A 230 6.63 -2.76 32.94
N ASP A 231 7.09 -3.49 31.93
CA ASP A 231 7.11 -3.05 30.53
C ASP A 231 5.73 -2.63 30.01
N ALA A 232 5.71 -1.55 29.23
CA ALA A 232 4.52 -0.99 28.63
C ALA A 232 4.87 -0.21 27.36
N TYR A 233 3.95 -0.23 26.39
CA TYR A 233 4.17 0.39 25.08
C TYR A 233 2.95 1.22 24.69
N PRO A 234 3.12 2.46 24.20
CA PRO A 234 1.99 3.26 23.78
C PRO A 234 1.50 2.72 22.43
N THR A 235 0.19 2.73 22.19
CA THR A 235 -0.35 2.27 20.89
C THR A 235 -1.06 3.37 20.13
N ALA A 236 -1.69 4.32 20.84
CA ALA A 236 -2.22 5.52 20.22
C ALA A 236 -2.50 6.64 21.22
N LEU A 237 -2.44 7.87 20.74
CA LEU A 237 -2.96 9.05 21.43
C LEU A 237 -4.24 9.52 20.74
N SER A 238 -5.25 9.96 21.49
CA SER A 238 -6.44 10.57 20.92
C SER A 238 -6.09 11.86 20.16
N TYR A 239 -6.97 12.29 19.23
CA TYR A 239 -6.73 13.50 18.43
C TYR A 239 -6.41 14.74 19.27
N ASP A 240 -7.13 14.92 20.39
CA ASP A 240 -6.96 16.02 21.34
C ASP A 240 -5.83 15.78 22.37
N GLY A 241 -5.18 14.62 22.31
CA GLY A 241 -4.08 14.21 23.17
C GLY A 241 -4.46 13.99 24.63
N THR A 242 -5.71 13.67 24.95
CA THR A 242 -6.20 13.51 26.33
C THR A 242 -6.46 12.06 26.76
N GLU A 243 -6.49 11.12 25.81
CA GLU A 243 -6.64 9.68 26.05
C GLU A 243 -5.47 8.95 25.38
N LEU A 244 -4.83 8.04 26.11
CA LEU A 244 -3.72 7.22 25.66
C LEU A 244 -4.10 5.75 25.77
N LEU A 245 -3.84 4.99 24.71
CA LEU A 245 -3.85 3.53 24.73
C LEU A 245 -2.46 2.98 24.99
N VAL A 246 -2.40 1.93 25.79
CA VAL A 246 -1.17 1.27 26.20
C VAL A 246 -1.34 -0.24 26.09
N TYR A 247 -0.37 -0.89 25.47
CA TYR A 247 -0.21 -2.33 25.44
C TYR A 247 0.69 -2.80 26.58
N ARG A 248 0.31 -3.91 27.24
CA ARG A 248 1.10 -4.59 28.26
C ARG A 248 0.91 -6.11 28.16
N SER A 249 1.92 -6.89 28.54
CA SER A 249 1.80 -8.33 28.70
C SER A 249 1.52 -8.69 30.16
N ASP A 250 0.32 -9.19 30.47
CA ASP A 250 -0.03 -9.65 31.82
C ASP A 250 -0.09 -11.18 31.86
N ASN A 251 0.89 -11.80 32.52
CA ASN A 251 1.03 -13.26 32.59
C ASN A 251 1.15 -13.91 31.19
N PHE A 252 1.94 -13.31 30.29
CA PHE A 252 2.13 -13.76 28.91
C PHE A 252 0.87 -13.66 28.03
N ILE A 253 -0.09 -12.83 28.41
CA ILE A 253 -1.25 -12.47 27.60
C ILE A 253 -1.13 -10.99 27.25
N GLY A 254 -1.16 -10.66 25.96
CA GLY A 254 -1.14 -9.29 25.48
C GLY A 254 -2.49 -8.61 25.70
N ASP A 255 -2.49 -7.50 26.44
CA ASP A 255 -3.69 -6.78 26.85
C ASP A 255 -3.58 -5.28 26.54
N LEU A 256 -4.71 -4.68 26.17
CA LEU A 256 -4.86 -3.25 25.91
C LEU A 256 -5.47 -2.51 27.11
N TYR A 257 -4.90 -1.35 27.40
CA TYR A 257 -5.24 -0.47 28.50
C TYR A 257 -5.50 0.95 27.99
N SER A 258 -6.25 1.73 28.77
CA SER A 258 -6.41 3.17 28.55
C SER A 258 -6.10 3.99 29.78
N THR A 259 -5.68 5.23 29.55
CA THR A 259 -5.46 6.26 30.58
C THR A 259 -5.87 7.61 30.02
N ARG A 260 -6.27 8.52 30.91
CA ARG A 260 -6.67 9.89 30.58
C ARG A 260 -5.82 10.92 31.29
N LEU A 261 -5.52 12.01 30.58
CA LEU A 261 -4.88 13.21 31.10
C LEU A 261 -5.94 14.09 31.77
N VAL A 262 -5.84 14.27 33.08
CA VAL A 262 -6.75 15.09 33.90
C VAL A 262 -5.91 16.03 34.77
N ASP A 263 -6.18 17.33 34.69
CA ASP A 263 -5.45 18.37 35.44
C ASP A 263 -3.92 18.31 35.27
N GLY A 264 -3.44 17.88 34.09
CA GLY A 264 -2.02 17.76 33.75
C GLY A 264 -1.35 16.44 34.16
N PHE A 265 -2.09 15.52 34.80
CA PHE A 265 -1.59 14.21 35.21
C PHE A 265 -2.33 13.09 34.52
N TRP A 266 -1.62 12.04 34.15
CA TRP A 266 -2.23 10.83 33.64
C TRP A 266 -2.83 10.01 34.78
N THR A 267 -4.00 9.45 34.54
CA THR A 267 -4.68 8.58 35.48
C THR A 267 -4.06 7.18 35.48
N PRO A 268 -4.23 6.38 36.54
CA PRO A 268 -3.78 4.99 36.52
C PRO A 268 -4.37 4.19 35.35
N LEU A 269 -3.62 3.23 34.82
CA LEU A 269 -4.08 2.43 33.69
C LEU A 269 -5.37 1.66 34.02
N LYS A 270 -6.30 1.69 33.08
CA LYS A 270 -7.56 0.95 33.12
C LYS A 270 -7.58 -0.06 31.98
N LYS A 271 -7.69 -1.33 32.32
CA LYS A 271 -7.84 -2.42 31.34
C LYS A 271 -9.11 -2.20 30.51
N LEU A 272 -9.03 -2.39 29.19
CA LEU A 272 -10.21 -2.41 28.33
C LEU A 272 -11.09 -3.65 28.65
N ASN A 273 -12.35 -3.62 28.22
CA ASN A 273 -13.31 -4.66 28.58
C ASN A 273 -13.07 -5.99 27.84
N ASP A 274 -13.83 -7.01 28.21
CA ASP A 274 -13.66 -8.40 27.75
C ASP A 274 -13.97 -8.62 26.25
N ASN A 275 -14.56 -7.64 25.57
CA ASN A 275 -14.75 -7.69 24.11
C ASN A 275 -13.43 -7.40 23.38
N ILE A 276 -12.58 -6.58 23.99
CA ILE A 276 -11.25 -6.26 23.47
C ILE A 276 -10.23 -7.22 24.05
N ASN A 277 -10.09 -7.27 25.37
CA ASN A 277 -9.09 -8.09 26.03
C ASN A 277 -9.61 -9.49 26.28
N THR A 278 -8.99 -10.46 25.63
CA THR A 278 -9.42 -11.85 25.69
C THR A 278 -8.34 -12.73 26.33
N LYS A 279 -8.44 -14.04 26.15
CA LYS A 279 -7.35 -14.98 26.49
C LYS A 279 -6.28 -15.06 25.40
N TYR A 280 -6.54 -14.40 24.27
CA TYR A 280 -5.67 -14.34 23.11
C TYR A 280 -4.76 -13.11 23.24
N TRP A 281 -3.86 -12.95 22.29
CA TRP A 281 -2.88 -11.87 22.26
C TRP A 281 -3.48 -10.66 21.55
N GLU A 282 -3.63 -9.55 22.27
CA GLU A 282 -3.93 -8.23 21.71
C GLU A 282 -2.70 -7.32 21.85
N SER A 283 -2.18 -6.77 20.75
CA SER A 283 -0.85 -6.12 20.73
C SER A 283 -0.86 -4.61 20.45
N HIS A 284 -1.57 -4.14 19.44
CA HIS A 284 -1.62 -2.73 19.06
C HIS A 284 -3.03 -2.26 18.79
N ALA A 285 -3.26 -0.96 18.98
CA ALA A 285 -4.56 -0.36 18.72
C ALA A 285 -4.48 1.14 18.46
N CYS A 286 -5.39 1.64 17.62
CA CYS A 286 -5.57 3.06 17.37
C CYS A 286 -7.04 3.48 17.33
N PHE A 287 -7.24 4.80 17.41
CA PHE A 287 -8.55 5.43 17.40
C PHE A 287 -8.84 6.16 16.10
N THR A 288 -10.13 6.24 15.74
CA THR A 288 -10.60 7.33 14.88
C THR A 288 -10.53 8.68 15.61
N ARG A 289 -10.66 9.79 14.86
CA ARG A 289 -10.61 11.14 15.43
C ARG A 289 -11.61 11.42 16.55
N THR A 290 -12.82 10.88 16.44
CA THR A 290 -13.88 10.97 17.47
C THR A 290 -13.61 10.02 18.64
N GLY A 291 -12.71 9.06 18.46
CA GLY A 291 -12.40 7.99 19.39
C GLY A 291 -13.51 6.96 19.56
N ASP A 292 -14.59 7.05 18.78
CA ASP A 292 -15.73 6.11 18.84
C ASP A 292 -15.41 4.73 18.27
N SER A 293 -14.32 4.60 17.51
CA SER A 293 -13.92 3.37 16.84
C SER A 293 -12.48 3.04 17.20
N LEU A 294 -12.22 1.75 17.42
CA LEU A 294 -10.95 1.18 17.81
C LEU A 294 -10.55 0.15 16.76
N TYR A 295 -9.44 0.40 16.07
CA TYR A 295 -8.75 -0.61 15.28
C TYR A 295 -7.71 -1.26 16.17
N PHE A 296 -7.63 -2.58 16.21
CA PHE A 296 -6.64 -3.27 17.02
C PHE A 296 -6.28 -4.64 16.47
N THR A 297 -5.13 -5.16 16.85
CA THR A 297 -4.60 -6.43 16.36
C THR A 297 -4.83 -7.55 17.36
N SER A 298 -5.20 -8.73 16.88
CA SER A 298 -5.50 -9.87 17.75
C SER A 298 -5.37 -11.22 17.06
N ASN A 299 -4.93 -12.24 17.80
CA ASN A 299 -4.94 -13.64 17.36
C ASN A 299 -6.15 -14.43 17.92
N ARG A 300 -7.28 -13.73 18.15
CA ARG A 300 -8.53 -14.33 18.58
C ARG A 300 -9.07 -15.33 17.57
N LYS A 301 -9.98 -16.20 18.04
CA LYS A 301 -10.67 -17.16 17.16
C LYS A 301 -11.38 -16.42 16.01
N GLY A 302 -11.16 -16.87 14.77
CA GLY A 302 -11.73 -16.25 13.55
C GLY A 302 -10.76 -15.33 12.81
N THR A 303 -9.49 -15.29 13.22
CA THR A 303 -8.38 -14.68 12.48
C THR A 303 -8.08 -15.48 11.21
N LEU A 304 -7.66 -14.80 10.15
CA LEU A 304 -7.19 -15.40 8.90
C LEU A 304 -5.74 -15.89 9.03
N GLY A 305 -4.89 -15.10 9.70
CA GLY A 305 -3.48 -15.38 9.88
C GLY A 305 -3.07 -15.59 11.34
N GLY A 306 -1.90 -15.08 11.72
CA GLY A 306 -1.47 -15.12 13.11
C GLY A 306 -2.11 -13.98 13.91
N LEU A 307 -1.83 -12.74 13.54
CA LEU A 307 -2.45 -11.54 14.10
C LEU A 307 -3.20 -10.80 13.00
N ASP A 308 -4.48 -10.55 13.21
CA ASP A 308 -5.33 -9.79 12.27
C ASP A 308 -5.76 -8.46 12.88
N ILE A 309 -6.09 -7.49 12.03
CA ILE A 309 -6.72 -6.23 12.42
C ILE A 309 -8.23 -6.39 12.53
N TYR A 310 -8.77 -5.92 13.65
CA TYR A 310 -10.18 -5.89 14.00
C TYR A 310 -10.65 -4.46 14.25
N LEU A 311 -11.95 -4.23 14.06
CA LEU A 311 -12.64 -2.97 14.35
C LEU A 311 -13.71 -3.18 15.42
N SER A 312 -13.65 -2.41 16.50
CA SER A 312 -14.71 -2.31 17.52
C SER A 312 -15.20 -0.86 17.67
N THR A 313 -16.47 -0.68 18.01
CA THR A 313 -17.06 0.63 18.30
C THR A 313 -17.33 0.77 19.80
N ARG A 314 -17.25 1.99 20.35
CA ARG A 314 -17.61 2.27 21.74
C ARG A 314 -18.96 2.96 21.84
N GLU A 315 -19.80 2.44 22.73
CA GLU A 315 -21.05 3.07 23.16
C GLU A 315 -21.07 3.22 24.67
N ASN A 316 -21.40 4.42 25.15
CA ASN A 316 -21.44 4.74 26.60
C ASN A 316 -20.14 4.38 27.36
N GLY A 317 -18.99 4.44 26.68
CA GLY A 317 -17.68 4.14 27.25
C GLY A 317 -17.31 2.65 27.31
N ASN A 318 -18.10 1.76 26.72
CA ASN A 318 -17.78 0.33 26.58
C ASN A 318 -17.56 -0.01 25.11
N TRP A 319 -16.51 -0.78 24.83
CA TRP A 319 -16.26 -1.33 23.50
C TRP A 319 -17.20 -2.50 23.19
N GLY A 320 -17.79 -2.52 22.01
CA GLY A 320 -18.64 -3.59 21.50
C GLY A 320 -17.85 -4.78 20.95
N ASN A 321 -18.57 -5.74 20.40
CA ASN A 321 -17.96 -6.88 19.73
C ASN A 321 -17.16 -6.41 18.50
N PRO A 322 -15.94 -6.90 18.31
CA PRO A 322 -15.13 -6.50 17.16
C PRO A 322 -15.42 -7.35 15.91
N ALA A 323 -15.32 -6.71 14.76
CA ALA A 323 -15.36 -7.35 13.45
C ALA A 323 -13.95 -7.45 12.86
N ASN A 324 -13.61 -8.61 12.27
CA ASN A 324 -12.37 -8.78 11.50
C ASN A 324 -12.47 -7.92 10.22
N LEU A 325 -11.38 -7.25 9.81
CA LEU A 325 -11.39 -6.41 8.60
C LEU A 325 -11.39 -7.19 7.28
N GLY A 326 -11.31 -8.51 7.34
CA GLY A 326 -11.42 -9.41 6.20
C GLY A 326 -10.16 -9.49 5.33
N PRO A 327 -10.18 -10.32 4.28
CA PRO A 327 -9.00 -10.68 3.48
C PRO A 327 -8.47 -9.54 2.59
N ASN A 328 -9.20 -8.43 2.48
CA ASN A 328 -8.68 -7.25 1.82
C ASN A 328 -7.57 -6.61 2.64
N VAL A 329 -7.66 -6.61 3.98
CA VAL A 329 -6.65 -6.00 4.85
C VAL A 329 -5.75 -7.06 5.49
N ASN A 330 -6.38 -8.11 6.02
CA ASN A 330 -5.70 -9.18 6.73
C ASN A 330 -5.24 -10.29 5.79
N THR A 331 -4.13 -10.95 6.12
CA THR A 331 -3.57 -12.04 5.33
C THR A 331 -3.48 -13.32 6.16
N ILE A 332 -2.95 -14.39 5.57
CA ILE A 332 -2.58 -15.62 6.31
C ILE A 332 -1.37 -15.40 7.24
N TYR A 333 -0.74 -14.23 7.21
CA TYR A 333 0.41 -13.86 8.02
C TYR A 333 0.01 -12.94 9.18
N ASN A 334 0.90 -12.04 9.61
CA ASN A 334 0.64 -11.11 10.71
C ASN A 334 0.47 -9.70 10.17
N GLU A 335 -0.60 -9.04 10.59
CA GLU A 335 -0.81 -7.60 10.52
C GLU A 335 -0.66 -6.98 11.91
N GLU A 336 0.10 -5.89 11.99
CA GLU A 336 0.51 -5.23 13.22
C GLU A 336 0.45 -3.70 13.10
N THR A 337 0.52 -3.04 14.26
CA THR A 337 0.62 -1.57 14.37
C THR A 337 -0.37 -0.78 13.48
N PRO A 338 -1.70 -1.01 13.58
CA PRO A 338 -2.67 -0.29 12.78
C PRO A 338 -2.79 1.17 13.21
N PHE A 339 -2.81 2.08 12.24
CA PHE A 339 -3.06 3.50 12.40
C PHE A 339 -4.03 4.03 11.35
N VAL A 340 -5.22 4.44 11.78
CA VAL A 340 -6.16 5.12 10.90
C VAL A 340 -5.90 6.63 10.89
N THR A 341 -5.95 7.25 9.72
CA THR A 341 -5.90 8.71 9.60
C THR A 341 -7.11 9.34 10.28
N PHE A 342 -6.95 10.57 10.74
CA PHE A 342 -8.00 11.25 11.51
C PHE A 342 -9.26 11.58 10.71
N ASP A 343 -9.19 11.59 9.38
CA ASP A 343 -10.39 11.66 8.53
C ASP A 343 -11.11 10.31 8.39
N GLY A 344 -10.54 9.23 8.93
CA GLY A 344 -11.09 7.87 8.87
C GLY A 344 -11.00 7.23 7.48
N LYS A 345 -10.22 7.80 6.56
CA LYS A 345 -10.19 7.40 5.15
C LYS A 345 -9.03 6.48 4.79
N THR A 346 -7.94 6.50 5.54
CA THR A 346 -6.76 5.70 5.22
C THR A 346 -6.30 4.94 6.46
N LEU A 347 -6.16 3.63 6.33
CA LEU A 347 -5.60 2.75 7.36
C LEU A 347 -4.18 2.38 6.96
N TYR A 348 -3.21 2.78 7.77
CA TYR A 348 -1.82 2.33 7.71
C TYR A 348 -1.63 1.15 8.66
N PHE A 349 -0.81 0.18 8.30
CA PHE A 349 -0.49 -0.97 9.14
C PHE A 349 0.78 -1.65 8.65
N SER A 350 1.46 -2.39 9.52
CA SER A 350 2.61 -3.22 9.12
C SER A 350 2.15 -4.65 8.85
N SER A 351 2.61 -5.29 7.78
CA SER A 351 2.24 -6.68 7.46
C SER A 351 3.44 -7.47 6.97
N TYR A 352 3.47 -8.76 7.29
CA TYR A 352 4.42 -9.72 6.72
C TYR A 352 3.94 -10.27 5.36
N GLY A 353 2.67 -10.03 4.99
CA GLY A 353 2.07 -10.45 3.73
C GLY A 353 2.09 -9.37 2.64
N HIS A 354 1.11 -9.44 1.73
CA HIS A 354 0.94 -8.49 0.61
C HIS A 354 2.16 -8.39 -0.33
N TYR A 355 2.24 -7.32 -1.13
CA TYR A 355 3.40 -7.02 -1.98
C TYR A 355 4.56 -6.48 -1.13
N ASN A 356 5.18 -7.37 -0.37
CA ASN A 356 6.23 -7.10 0.61
C ASN A 356 7.61 -6.96 -0.04
N MET A 357 8.52 -6.20 0.57
CA MET A 357 9.92 -6.02 0.17
C MET A 357 10.92 -6.48 1.24
N GLY A 358 10.44 -6.75 2.45
CA GLY A 358 11.25 -7.02 3.62
C GLY A 358 10.65 -8.10 4.52
N GLY A 359 10.74 -7.87 5.83
CA GLY A 359 10.06 -8.66 6.85
C GLY A 359 8.66 -8.10 7.07
N TYR A 360 8.45 -7.27 8.07
CA TYR A 360 7.25 -6.44 8.14
C TYR A 360 7.40 -5.16 7.32
N ASP A 361 6.44 -4.89 6.46
CA ASP A 361 6.38 -3.67 5.65
C ASP A 361 5.16 -2.84 6.04
N VAL A 362 5.28 -1.52 6.01
CA VAL A 362 4.16 -0.58 6.12
C VAL A 362 3.34 -0.59 4.83
N PHE A 363 2.05 -0.88 4.96
CA PHE A 363 1.05 -0.77 3.90
C PHE A 363 0.01 0.29 4.27
N TYR A 364 -0.71 0.78 3.27
CA TYR A 364 -1.92 1.55 3.49
C TYR A 364 -3.07 1.08 2.61
N SER A 365 -4.28 1.16 3.15
CA SER A 365 -5.54 0.90 2.45
C SER A 365 -6.47 2.10 2.60
N THR A 366 -7.23 2.43 1.56
CA THR A 366 -8.19 3.53 1.57
C THR A 366 -9.61 3.01 1.68
N ARG A 367 -10.44 3.75 2.42
CA ARG A 367 -11.86 3.43 2.58
C ARG A 367 -12.62 3.89 1.34
N LEU A 368 -13.29 2.94 0.70
CA LEU A 368 -14.10 3.14 -0.50
C LEU A 368 -15.50 3.67 -0.14
N ASP A 369 -16.22 4.19 -1.14
CA ASP A 369 -17.56 4.76 -0.95
C ASP A 369 -18.60 3.73 -0.45
N ASN A 370 -18.38 2.45 -0.75
CA ASN A 370 -19.19 1.33 -0.24
C ASN A 370 -18.85 0.95 1.21
N GLY A 371 -17.93 1.66 1.86
CA GLY A 371 -17.51 1.44 3.25
C GLY A 371 -16.41 0.38 3.44
N GLN A 372 -16.05 -0.36 2.38
CA GLN A 372 -14.98 -1.38 2.41
C GLN A 372 -13.59 -0.75 2.30
N TRP A 373 -12.56 -1.51 2.69
CA TRP A 373 -11.16 -1.16 2.51
C TRP A 373 -10.65 -1.62 1.15
N SER A 374 -9.87 -0.78 0.46
CA SER A 374 -9.19 -1.10 -0.80
C SER A 374 -8.10 -2.16 -0.59
N LYS A 375 -7.60 -2.73 -1.69
CA LYS A 375 -6.38 -3.54 -1.63
C LYS A 375 -5.21 -2.70 -1.07
N PRO A 376 -4.41 -3.23 -0.13
CA PRO A 376 -3.29 -2.52 0.48
C PRO A 376 -2.18 -2.23 -0.53
N ILE A 377 -1.60 -1.04 -0.41
CA ILE A 377 -0.49 -0.56 -1.22
C ILE A 377 0.72 -0.43 -0.30
N ASN A 378 1.86 -0.99 -0.73
CA ASN A 378 3.14 -0.86 -0.02
C ASN A 378 3.52 0.63 0.05
N ALA A 379 3.91 1.13 1.23
CA ALA A 379 4.29 2.54 1.43
C ALA A 379 5.55 2.96 0.66
N GLY A 380 6.29 1.98 0.12
CA GLY A 380 7.41 2.19 -0.79
C GLY A 380 8.74 2.45 -0.09
N TYR A 381 9.82 2.36 -0.85
CA TYR A 381 11.15 2.69 -0.36
C TYR A 381 11.34 4.21 -0.34
N PRO A 382 11.92 4.81 0.72
CA PRO A 382 12.54 4.15 1.85
C PRO A 382 11.68 4.14 3.11
N ILE A 383 10.36 4.30 3.06
CA ILE A 383 9.54 4.04 4.27
C ILE A 383 9.74 2.59 4.68
N ASN A 384 9.57 1.68 3.73
CA ASN A 384 9.94 0.28 3.88
C ASN A 384 11.38 0.02 3.45
N THR A 385 11.99 -0.94 4.12
CA THR A 385 13.35 -1.42 3.92
C THR A 385 13.33 -2.91 3.64
N THR A 386 14.50 -3.50 3.47
CA THR A 386 14.63 -4.95 3.30
C THR A 386 14.64 -5.70 4.63
N ASP A 387 14.18 -5.08 5.71
CA ASP A 387 14.11 -5.57 7.10
C ASP A 387 12.68 -5.37 7.63
N ASP A 388 12.48 -5.29 8.95
CA ASP A 388 11.19 -4.98 9.56
C ASP A 388 10.98 -3.46 9.77
N ASP A 389 9.86 -2.94 9.28
CA ASP A 389 9.40 -1.55 9.41
C ASP A 389 8.04 -1.50 10.15
N PHE A 390 8.07 -0.90 11.34
CA PHE A 390 6.95 -0.81 12.28
C PHE A 390 6.70 0.62 12.76
N PHE A 391 5.57 0.81 13.44
CA PHE A 391 5.26 2.03 14.20
C PHE A 391 5.21 3.30 13.35
N TYR A 392 4.74 3.18 12.11
CA TYR A 392 4.47 4.32 11.23
C TYR A 392 3.22 5.06 11.72
N GLN A 393 3.42 6.17 12.42
CA GLN A 393 2.33 7.01 12.95
C GLN A 393 2.01 8.15 11.97
N PRO A 394 0.96 8.04 11.14
CA PRO A 394 0.54 9.11 10.25
C PRO A 394 -0.01 10.29 11.04
N VAL A 395 0.26 11.51 10.54
CA VAL A 395 -0.37 12.75 10.99
C VAL A 395 -0.76 13.60 9.78
N GLN A 396 -1.72 14.51 9.96
CA GLN A 396 -2.29 15.32 8.87
C GLN A 396 -2.71 14.47 7.64
N ASN A 397 -3.45 13.39 7.91
CA ASN A 397 -3.95 12.45 6.90
C ASN A 397 -2.86 11.81 6.02
N GLY A 398 -1.68 11.57 6.59
CA GLY A 398 -0.60 10.83 5.92
C GLY A 398 0.37 11.69 5.12
N VAL A 399 0.19 13.02 5.10
CA VAL A 399 1.17 13.96 4.54
C VAL A 399 2.48 13.94 5.34
N PHE A 400 2.36 13.73 6.65
CA PHE A 400 3.50 13.57 7.54
C PHE A 400 3.36 12.28 8.35
N ALA A 401 4.47 11.81 8.91
CA ALA A 401 4.47 10.72 9.86
C ALA A 401 5.60 10.83 10.88
N TYR A 402 5.41 10.18 12.03
CA TYR A 402 6.49 9.89 12.97
C TYR A 402 6.84 8.41 12.89
N LEU A 403 8.12 8.08 12.90
CA LEU A 403 8.58 6.70 12.88
C LEU A 403 9.94 6.55 13.57
N PRO A 404 10.22 5.38 14.17
CA PRO A 404 11.55 5.07 14.68
C PRO A 404 12.49 4.62 13.57
N ARG A 405 13.75 5.06 13.60
CA ARG A 405 14.77 4.62 12.66
C ARG A 405 16.20 4.72 13.21
N LEU A 406 17.06 3.82 12.77
CA LEU A 406 18.51 3.91 12.96
C LEU A 406 19.12 4.59 11.73
N MET A 407 19.68 5.80 11.90
CA MET A 407 20.35 6.56 10.84
C MET A 407 21.65 7.18 11.38
N ASP A 408 22.58 7.51 10.47
CA ASP A 408 23.93 8.01 10.81
C ASP A 408 23.94 9.36 11.55
N ASP A 409 22.88 10.17 11.41
CA ASP A 409 22.69 11.47 12.05
C ASP A 409 21.98 11.38 13.42
N GLY A 410 21.72 10.17 13.91
CA GLY A 410 21.07 9.92 15.19
C GLY A 410 21.91 10.28 16.43
N PHE A 411 21.23 10.52 17.55
CA PHE A 411 21.81 10.75 18.87
C PHE A 411 22.12 9.46 19.61
N GLY A 412 21.35 8.40 19.34
CA GLY A 412 21.42 7.13 20.04
C GLY A 412 21.45 5.94 19.12
N ARG A 413 20.64 4.96 19.50
CA ARG A 413 20.46 3.71 18.78
C ARG A 413 19.36 3.96 17.73
N THR A 414 18.15 3.53 18.01
CA THR A 414 16.99 3.92 17.23
C THR A 414 16.49 5.28 17.73
N ASP A 415 16.26 6.21 16.81
CA ASP A 415 15.79 7.57 17.09
C ASP A 415 14.42 7.78 16.41
N ILE A 416 13.61 8.69 16.93
CA ILE A 416 12.35 9.09 16.31
C ILE A 416 12.61 10.18 15.27
N TYR A 417 12.06 9.99 14.07
CA TYR A 417 12.09 10.93 12.96
C TYR A 417 10.70 11.43 12.62
N ARG A 418 10.63 12.62 12.01
CA ARG A 418 9.42 13.14 11.36
C ARG A 418 9.64 13.15 9.86
N LEU A 419 8.73 12.48 9.15
CA LEU A 419 8.69 12.33 7.70
C LEU A 419 7.66 13.30 7.10
N GLU A 420 7.95 13.85 5.93
CA GLU A 420 7.01 14.52 5.02
C GLU A 420 7.04 13.78 3.69
N ILE A 421 5.87 13.33 3.22
CA ILE A 421 5.73 12.57 1.97
C ILE A 421 5.13 13.46 0.91
N TYR A 422 5.78 13.51 -0.25
CA TYR A 422 5.32 14.29 -1.39
C TYR A 422 4.49 13.45 -2.36
N SER A 423 3.49 14.08 -2.95
CA SER A 423 2.56 13.44 -3.90
C SER A 423 2.01 14.46 -4.89
N LYS A 424 1.15 14.03 -5.84
CA LYS A 424 0.49 14.96 -6.76
C LYS A 424 -0.37 16.02 -6.06
N THR A 425 -0.98 15.68 -4.92
CA THR A 425 -1.82 16.59 -4.13
C THR A 425 -1.04 17.35 -3.06
N HIS A 426 0.17 16.90 -2.73
CA HIS A 426 1.14 17.59 -1.86
C HIS A 426 2.53 17.60 -2.51
N PRO A 427 2.73 18.36 -3.60
CA PRO A 427 3.99 18.30 -4.34
C PRO A 427 5.11 18.97 -3.56
N ARG A 428 6.32 18.40 -3.65
CA ARG A 428 7.54 19.01 -3.11
C ARG A 428 7.74 20.39 -3.74
N LYS A 429 8.08 21.38 -2.92
CA LYS A 429 8.37 22.74 -3.36
C LYS A 429 9.85 23.05 -3.19
N PHE A 430 10.43 23.66 -4.22
CA PHE A 430 11.81 24.10 -4.24
C PHE A 430 11.85 25.62 -4.07
N GLN A 431 12.82 26.12 -3.30
CA GLN A 431 13.11 27.54 -3.27
C GLN A 431 13.99 27.90 -4.47
N ILE A 432 13.45 28.61 -5.45
CA ILE A 432 14.19 29.04 -6.63
C ILE A 432 14.75 30.43 -6.42
N ARG A 433 16.05 30.59 -6.71
CA ARG A 433 16.76 31.87 -6.68
C ARG A 433 17.15 32.28 -8.10
N GLY A 434 16.77 33.49 -8.46
CA GLY A 434 17.08 34.08 -9.74
C GLY A 434 17.71 35.46 -9.60
N LEU A 435 18.36 35.88 -10.69
CA LEU A 435 18.97 37.21 -10.80
C LEU A 435 18.47 37.88 -12.08
N VAL A 436 18.02 39.12 -11.99
CA VAL A 436 17.87 39.99 -13.15
C VAL A 436 19.09 40.91 -13.27
N ASN A 437 19.67 41.00 -14.45
CA ASN A 437 20.76 41.92 -14.74
C ASN A 437 20.19 43.27 -15.16
N LEU A 438 20.42 44.27 -14.30
CA LEU A 438 19.97 45.64 -14.50
C LEU A 438 20.93 46.39 -15.43
N PRO A 439 20.45 47.11 -16.46
CA PRO A 439 21.29 47.97 -17.29
C PRO A 439 21.97 49.05 -16.44
N ALA A 440 23.25 49.34 -16.69
CA ALA A 440 24.08 50.24 -15.86
C ALA A 440 23.53 51.68 -15.69
N ASP A 441 22.64 52.10 -16.58
CA ASP A 441 22.02 53.43 -16.60
C ASP A 441 20.56 53.42 -16.08
N ALA A 442 20.03 52.27 -15.64
CA ALA A 442 18.66 52.12 -15.17
C ALA A 442 18.51 52.66 -13.74
N LEU A 443 17.64 53.64 -13.55
CA LEU A 443 17.33 54.20 -12.22
C LEU A 443 16.02 53.57 -11.73
N ILE A 444 16.13 52.35 -11.19
CA ILE A 444 14.95 51.56 -10.80
C ILE A 444 14.34 52.14 -9.54
N THR A 445 13.27 52.90 -9.73
CA THR A 445 12.51 53.55 -8.64
C THR A 445 11.23 52.78 -8.27
N LYS A 446 10.94 51.70 -8.99
CA LYS A 446 9.74 50.85 -8.84
C LYS A 446 10.12 49.38 -8.90
N PRO A 447 9.40 48.49 -8.19
CA PRO A 447 9.75 47.07 -8.13
C PRO A 447 9.59 46.41 -9.51
N ILE A 448 10.59 45.62 -9.91
CA ILE A 448 10.50 44.73 -11.06
C ILE A 448 9.73 43.50 -10.62
N THR A 449 8.61 43.22 -11.27
CA THR A 449 7.75 42.08 -10.95
C THR A 449 8.21 40.87 -11.73
N VAL A 450 8.30 39.72 -11.06
CA VAL A 450 8.54 38.42 -11.68
C VAL A 450 7.31 37.55 -11.42
N THR A 451 6.58 37.25 -12.49
CA THR A 451 5.41 36.36 -12.47
C THR A 451 5.83 34.98 -12.95
N VAL A 452 5.54 33.96 -12.16
CA VAL A 452 5.88 32.57 -12.43
C VAL A 452 4.62 31.86 -12.90
N ILE A 453 4.64 31.37 -14.14
CA ILE A 453 3.50 30.74 -14.78
C ILE A 453 3.89 29.30 -15.12
N GLU A 454 3.11 28.32 -14.67
CA GLU A 454 3.31 26.93 -15.07
C GLU A 454 2.99 26.78 -16.57
N ARG A 455 3.84 26.06 -17.31
CA ARG A 455 3.86 26.14 -18.77
C ARG A 455 2.61 25.57 -19.44
N TYR A 456 2.05 24.48 -18.91
CA TYR A 456 0.97 23.72 -19.54
C TYR A 456 -0.42 24.17 -19.08
N SER A 457 -0.67 24.18 -17.78
CA SER A 457 -1.90 24.68 -17.13
C SER A 457 -2.08 26.18 -17.32
N ARG A 458 -0.98 26.93 -17.48
CA ARG A 458 -0.95 28.41 -17.52
C ARG A 458 -1.33 29.06 -16.20
N ASP A 459 -1.37 28.30 -15.11
CA ASP A 459 -1.64 28.81 -13.78
C ASP A 459 -0.49 29.68 -13.28
N THR A 460 -0.83 30.79 -12.62
CA THR A 460 0.17 31.62 -11.94
C THR A 460 0.54 30.97 -10.61
N VAL A 461 1.77 30.49 -10.52
CA VAL A 461 2.30 29.76 -9.35
C VAL A 461 2.75 30.73 -8.27
N ALA A 462 3.44 31.80 -8.67
CA ALA A 462 3.97 32.80 -7.75
C ALA A 462 4.10 34.18 -8.43
N VAL A 463 4.05 35.23 -7.62
CA VAL A 463 4.42 36.59 -8.02
C VAL A 463 5.40 37.11 -6.98
N THR A 464 6.59 37.49 -7.44
CA THR A 464 7.66 38.01 -6.58
C THR A 464 8.25 39.29 -7.18
N TYR A 465 9.17 39.92 -6.46
CA TYR A 465 9.81 41.16 -6.87
C TYR A 465 11.33 41.01 -6.81
N ALA A 466 12.02 41.52 -7.84
CA ALA A 466 13.47 41.60 -7.81
C ALA A 466 13.93 42.75 -6.91
N ASP A 467 14.94 42.47 -6.10
CA ASP A 467 15.62 43.46 -5.28
C ASP A 467 16.21 44.56 -6.17
N PRO A 468 15.91 45.85 -5.92
CA PRO A 468 16.33 46.94 -6.80
C PRO A 468 17.86 47.18 -6.86
N GLU A 469 18.61 46.74 -5.84
CA GLU A 469 20.08 46.94 -5.80
C GLU A 469 20.83 45.77 -6.40
N SER A 470 20.45 44.55 -6.03
CA SER A 470 21.13 43.31 -6.42
C SER A 470 20.51 42.63 -7.64
N GLY A 471 19.24 42.91 -7.95
CA GLY A 471 18.46 42.19 -8.96
C GLY A 471 18.04 40.78 -8.53
N ALA A 472 18.29 40.38 -7.28
CA ALA A 472 17.96 39.05 -6.79
C ALA A 472 16.45 38.91 -6.56
N PHE A 473 15.88 37.78 -6.91
CA PHE A 473 14.50 37.43 -6.58
C PHE A 473 14.42 35.96 -6.16
N THR A 474 13.41 35.64 -5.37
CA THR A 474 13.15 34.27 -4.91
C THR A 474 11.67 33.96 -4.97
N PHE A 475 11.33 32.69 -5.23
CA PHE A 475 9.98 32.16 -5.17
C PHE A 475 10.02 30.66 -4.88
N GLU A 476 8.87 30.08 -4.55
CA GLU A 476 8.72 28.64 -4.38
C GLU A 476 7.86 28.07 -5.51
N ALA A 477 8.27 26.94 -6.07
CA ALA A 477 7.49 26.20 -7.06
C ALA A 477 7.81 24.71 -6.99
N PRO A 478 6.88 23.82 -7.37
CA PRO A 478 7.16 22.40 -7.49
C PRO A 478 8.09 22.10 -8.67
N SER A 479 8.44 20.83 -8.86
CA SER A 479 9.04 20.37 -10.12
C SER A 479 8.12 20.67 -11.31
N GLY A 480 8.70 20.91 -12.48
CA GLY A 480 7.96 21.23 -13.70
C GLY A 480 8.59 22.30 -14.57
N GLU A 481 7.86 22.69 -15.61
CA GLU A 481 8.27 23.74 -16.54
C GLU A 481 7.50 25.03 -16.27
N TYR A 482 8.24 26.14 -16.22
CA TYR A 482 7.69 27.46 -15.90
C TYR A 482 8.13 28.51 -16.92
N ASP A 483 7.23 29.42 -17.25
CA ASP A 483 7.54 30.69 -17.88
C ASP A 483 7.65 31.76 -16.79
N LEU A 484 8.82 32.39 -16.68
CA LEU A 484 9.05 33.56 -15.85
C LEU A 484 8.81 34.81 -16.71
N VAL A 485 7.80 35.59 -16.37
CA VAL A 485 7.47 36.86 -17.04
C VAL A 485 7.92 38.01 -16.15
N ILE A 486 8.80 38.86 -16.68
CA ILE A 486 9.46 39.93 -15.96
C ILE A 486 9.00 41.26 -16.53
N GLU A 487 8.40 42.09 -15.67
CA GLU A 487 7.80 43.36 -16.05
C GLU A 487 8.20 44.50 -15.10
N GLY A 488 8.32 45.70 -15.66
CA GLY A 488 8.59 46.92 -14.90
C GLY A 488 8.42 48.16 -15.77
N ASP A 489 8.14 49.29 -15.15
CA ASP A 489 7.75 50.53 -15.83
C ASP A 489 8.75 51.06 -16.88
N GLU A 490 10.05 50.76 -16.71
CA GLU A 490 11.13 51.28 -17.57
C GLU A 490 11.86 50.19 -18.38
N ILE A 491 11.41 48.94 -18.28
CA ILE A 491 12.00 47.78 -18.96
C ILE A 491 11.00 47.18 -19.95
N GLU A 492 11.51 46.67 -21.07
CA GLU A 492 10.68 45.86 -21.98
C GLU A 492 10.30 44.56 -21.25
N ALA A 493 9.01 44.22 -21.28
CA ALA A 493 8.53 42.96 -20.75
C ALA A 493 9.27 41.81 -21.44
N THR A 494 9.86 40.93 -20.64
CA THR A 494 10.62 39.78 -21.14
C THR A 494 10.14 38.51 -20.47
N SER A 495 10.36 37.38 -21.15
CA SER A 495 10.03 36.06 -20.61
C SER A 495 11.18 35.09 -20.79
N THR A 496 11.40 34.23 -19.81
CA THR A 496 12.35 33.12 -19.91
C THR A 496 11.72 31.84 -19.38
N SER A 497 12.19 30.69 -19.86
CA SER A 497 11.74 29.40 -19.38
C SER A 497 12.65 28.88 -18.26
N LEU A 498 12.06 28.31 -17.23
CA LEU A 498 12.73 27.59 -16.14
C LEU A 498 12.23 26.15 -16.13
N PHE A 499 13.13 25.20 -15.99
CA PHE A 499 12.80 23.81 -15.69
C PHE A 499 13.31 23.47 -14.30
N VAL A 500 12.41 22.96 -13.45
CA VAL A 500 12.70 22.43 -12.12
C VAL A 500 12.63 20.90 -12.21
N PRO A 501 13.77 20.18 -12.08
CA PRO A 501 13.78 18.72 -12.19
C PRO A 501 13.02 18.08 -11.03
N GLU A 502 12.35 16.95 -11.29
CA GLU A 502 11.75 16.11 -10.24
C GLU A 502 12.81 15.45 -9.35
N ASP A 503 13.95 15.06 -9.92
CA ASP A 503 15.07 14.40 -9.25
C ASP A 503 16.04 15.39 -8.55
N TYR A 504 15.65 16.65 -8.38
CA TYR A 504 16.50 17.66 -7.78
C TYR A 504 16.63 17.45 -6.27
N LEU A 505 17.85 17.15 -5.80
CA LEU A 505 18.10 16.75 -4.40
C LEU A 505 18.13 17.93 -3.41
N GLU A 506 18.45 19.13 -3.87
CA GLU A 506 18.62 20.30 -2.99
C GLU A 506 17.30 21.08 -2.86
N LYS A 507 17.02 21.62 -1.66
CA LYS A 507 15.83 22.47 -1.45
C LYS A 507 15.93 23.82 -2.16
N GLU A 508 17.14 24.25 -2.50
CA GLU A 508 17.39 25.54 -3.16
C GLU A 508 17.92 25.31 -4.58
N LEU A 509 17.26 25.88 -5.58
CA LEU A 509 17.70 25.85 -6.97
C LEU A 509 18.13 27.24 -7.42
N GLU A 510 19.39 27.40 -7.82
CA GLU A 510 19.90 28.66 -8.39
C GLU A 510 19.82 28.65 -9.92
N MET A 511 19.21 29.68 -10.50
CA MET A 511 19.13 29.85 -11.95
C MET A 511 20.53 30.07 -12.54
N LYS A 512 20.93 29.24 -13.52
CA LYS A 512 22.28 29.25 -14.11
C LYS A 512 22.68 30.56 -14.79
N SER A 513 21.71 31.37 -15.21
CA SER A 513 21.95 32.60 -15.96
C SER A 513 21.07 33.72 -15.45
N ALA A 514 21.68 34.91 -15.30
CA ALA A 514 20.93 36.12 -15.04
C ALA A 514 20.06 36.50 -16.25
N ILE A 515 18.84 36.95 -15.97
CA ILE A 515 17.90 37.43 -16.98
C ILE A 515 18.33 38.83 -17.40
N LEU A 516 18.68 39.01 -18.67
CA LEU A 516 19.10 40.30 -19.22
C LEU A 516 17.87 41.16 -19.53
N LEU A 517 17.76 42.32 -18.86
CA LEU A 517 16.68 43.27 -19.10
C LEU A 517 17.09 44.33 -20.12
N THR A 518 16.12 44.77 -20.94
CA THR A 518 16.32 45.83 -21.93
C THR A 518 15.52 47.06 -21.51
N LEU A 519 16.14 48.24 -21.50
CA LEU A 519 15.43 49.49 -21.26
C LEU A 519 14.53 49.84 -22.44
N VAL A 520 13.31 50.28 -22.14
CA VAL A 520 12.43 50.88 -23.16
C VAL A 520 13.10 52.17 -23.64
N ARG A 521 13.66 52.17 -24.86
CA ARG A 521 14.16 53.42 -25.47
C ARG A 521 12.97 54.33 -25.75
N LYS A 522 12.88 55.45 -25.03
CA LYS A 522 12.03 56.57 -25.44
C LYS A 522 12.57 57.13 -26.76
N LEU A 523 12.01 56.68 -27.88
CA LEU A 523 11.98 57.50 -29.09
C LEU A 523 11.04 58.68 -28.80
N ASP A 524 11.53 59.89 -29.05
CA ASP A 524 10.71 61.11 -29.08
C ASP A 524 9.67 60.99 -30.22
N GLU A 525 8.55 60.32 -29.99
CA GLU A 525 7.41 60.34 -30.90
C GLU A 525 6.09 60.54 -30.13
N LEU A 526 5.22 61.32 -30.76
CA LEU A 526 4.02 61.96 -30.22
C LEU A 526 3.16 61.06 -29.33
N GLU A 527 2.66 61.62 -28.22
CA GLU A 527 1.66 60.97 -27.37
C GLU A 527 0.51 60.38 -28.22
N PRO A 528 0.21 59.07 -28.07
CA PRO A 528 -0.90 58.43 -28.77
C PRO A 528 -2.20 59.19 -28.52
N ARG A 529 -2.88 59.62 -29.58
CA ARG A 529 -4.24 60.17 -29.43
C ARG A 529 -5.21 59.01 -29.25
N ILE A 530 -6.18 59.19 -28.35
CA ILE A 530 -7.32 58.26 -28.24
C ILE A 530 -8.36 58.68 -29.28
N LEU A 531 -8.63 57.78 -30.23
CA LEU A 531 -9.58 57.96 -31.34
C LEU A 531 -10.70 56.90 -31.23
N ASP A 532 -11.87 57.16 -31.82
CA ASP A 532 -12.98 56.19 -31.88
C ASP A 532 -13.09 55.62 -33.30
N LYS A 533 -12.16 54.73 -33.67
CA LYS A 533 -12.08 54.15 -35.02
C LYS A 533 -12.59 52.71 -35.12
N ILE A 534 -12.85 52.02 -34.00
CA ILE A 534 -13.44 50.67 -33.99
C ILE A 534 -14.96 50.79 -34.12
N LYS A 535 -15.53 50.36 -35.26
CA LYS A 535 -16.99 50.35 -35.45
C LYS A 535 -17.55 48.95 -35.35
N ILE A 536 -18.39 48.73 -34.35
CA ILE A 536 -19.10 47.47 -34.08
C ILE A 536 -20.59 47.76 -34.02
N ARG A 537 -21.39 46.86 -34.60
CA ARG A 537 -22.84 47.00 -34.64
C ARG A 537 -23.47 46.70 -33.29
N ASP A 538 -23.15 45.55 -32.72
CA ASP A 538 -23.75 45.03 -31.50
C ASP A 538 -22.67 44.92 -30.42
N THR A 539 -22.82 45.70 -29.35
CA THR A 539 -21.89 45.72 -28.20
C THR A 539 -22.44 44.98 -26.98
N LEU A 540 -23.65 44.45 -27.09
CA LEU A 540 -24.27 43.52 -26.16
C LEU A 540 -24.84 42.37 -26.98
N ILE A 541 -24.37 41.15 -26.72
CA ILE A 541 -24.78 39.93 -27.40
C ILE A 541 -25.29 38.98 -26.33
N VAL A 542 -26.51 38.44 -26.50
CA VAL A 542 -27.10 37.47 -25.57
C VAL A 542 -27.31 36.17 -26.32
N VAL A 543 -26.83 35.06 -25.76
CA VAL A 543 -26.88 33.73 -26.35
C VAL A 543 -27.37 32.70 -25.33
N SER A 544 -27.91 31.60 -25.84
CA SER A 544 -28.50 30.51 -25.04
C SER A 544 -28.09 29.11 -25.53
N VAL A 545 -27.08 29.03 -26.40
CA VAL A 545 -26.54 27.80 -26.97
C VAL A 545 -25.01 27.94 -27.10
N ASP A 546 -24.28 26.82 -27.05
CA ASP A 546 -22.81 26.78 -27.05
C ASP A 546 -22.15 27.07 -28.42
N ASP A 547 -22.93 27.56 -29.40
CA ASP A 547 -22.43 27.83 -30.75
C ASP A 547 -21.45 29.02 -30.78
N PRO A 548 -20.38 28.96 -31.60
CA PRO A 548 -19.49 30.10 -31.83
C PRO A 548 -20.26 31.32 -32.39
N ILE A 549 -20.09 32.48 -31.75
CA ILE A 549 -20.63 33.75 -32.23
C ILE A 549 -19.63 34.52 -33.09
N GLU A 550 -20.13 35.14 -34.16
CA GLU A 550 -19.36 36.03 -35.01
C GLU A 550 -19.61 37.50 -34.65
N ILE A 551 -18.53 38.25 -34.40
CA ILE A 551 -18.56 39.67 -34.04
C ILE A 551 -17.95 40.48 -35.19
N PRO A 552 -18.76 40.91 -36.18
CA PRO A 552 -18.28 41.69 -37.30
C PRO A 552 -17.98 43.13 -36.88
N MET A 553 -16.81 43.61 -37.29
CA MET A 553 -16.31 44.95 -36.99
C MET A 553 -15.65 45.61 -38.20
N THR A 554 -15.65 46.95 -38.21
CA THR A 554 -14.88 47.75 -39.17
C THR A 554 -13.72 48.43 -38.45
N LEU A 555 -12.52 48.17 -38.95
CA LEU A 555 -11.23 48.59 -38.40
C LEU A 555 -10.42 49.40 -39.43
N GLU A 556 -9.34 50.02 -38.97
CA GLU A 556 -8.38 50.68 -39.86
C GLU A 556 -7.40 49.68 -40.47
N ARG A 557 -7.00 49.91 -41.72
CA ARG A 557 -6.12 48.99 -42.44
C ARG A 557 -4.69 49.17 -41.96
N ASN A 558 -3.94 48.07 -41.82
CA ASN A 558 -2.59 48.01 -41.26
C ASN A 558 -2.51 48.43 -39.79
N ALA A 559 -3.64 48.39 -39.07
CA ALA A 559 -3.68 48.54 -37.62
C ALA A 559 -3.47 47.18 -36.95
N GLU A 560 -3.07 47.19 -35.70
CA GLU A 560 -3.03 46.00 -34.85
C GLU A 560 -4.21 46.03 -33.88
N LEU A 561 -4.97 44.92 -33.80
CA LEU A 561 -6.11 44.77 -32.91
C LEU A 561 -5.79 43.75 -31.82
N PHE A 562 -5.95 44.16 -30.57
CA PHE A 562 -5.92 43.31 -29.39
C PHE A 562 -7.34 43.07 -28.87
N VAL A 563 -7.69 41.82 -28.56
CA VAL A 563 -8.99 41.42 -28.01
C VAL A 563 -8.76 40.70 -26.69
N SER A 564 -9.00 41.38 -25.57
CA SER A 564 -8.90 40.80 -24.22
C SER A 564 -10.26 40.32 -23.75
N VAL A 565 -10.39 39.02 -23.46
CA VAL A 565 -11.62 38.35 -23.03
C VAL A 565 -11.65 38.27 -21.51
N TYR A 566 -12.63 38.90 -20.87
CA TYR A 566 -12.83 38.82 -19.42
C TYR A 566 -14.10 38.04 -19.10
N GLN A 567 -14.04 37.09 -18.17
CA GLN A 567 -15.21 36.40 -17.62
C GLN A 567 -15.39 36.80 -16.15
N ASP A 568 -16.55 37.35 -15.79
CA ASP A 568 -16.89 37.71 -14.40
C ASP A 568 -15.76 38.43 -13.64
N THR A 569 -15.07 39.35 -14.35
CA THR A 569 -13.91 40.19 -13.95
C THR A 569 -12.50 39.61 -14.13
N ASN A 570 -12.35 38.30 -14.36
CA ASN A 570 -11.04 37.66 -14.61
C ASN A 570 -10.68 37.72 -16.10
N LEU A 571 -9.42 38.04 -16.43
CA LEU A 571 -8.92 37.97 -17.81
C LEU A 571 -8.65 36.51 -18.19
N VAL A 572 -9.36 36.00 -19.19
CA VAL A 572 -9.27 34.61 -19.66
C VAL A 572 -8.22 34.47 -20.76
N ARG A 573 -8.20 35.40 -21.72
CA ARG A 573 -7.30 35.35 -22.89
C ARG A 573 -7.12 36.74 -23.50
N THR A 574 -6.00 36.97 -24.20
CA THR A 574 -5.86 38.10 -25.12
C THR A 574 -5.38 37.62 -26.49
N ASP A 575 -6.12 37.99 -27.53
CA ASP A 575 -5.75 37.73 -28.93
C ASP A 575 -5.15 38.98 -29.58
N SER A 576 -4.21 38.82 -30.52
CA SER A 576 -3.71 39.90 -31.37
C SER A 576 -3.92 39.57 -32.85
N PHE A 577 -4.32 40.57 -33.63
CA PHE A 577 -4.59 40.46 -35.06
C PHE A 577 -3.98 41.63 -35.84
N GLN A 578 -3.31 41.32 -36.95
CA GLN A 578 -2.93 42.31 -37.95
C GLN A 578 -4.11 42.55 -38.90
N VAL A 579 -4.53 43.82 -39.03
CA VAL A 579 -5.73 44.17 -39.81
C VAL A 579 -5.38 44.40 -41.27
N ASP A 580 -5.42 43.33 -42.06
CA ASP A 580 -5.14 43.39 -43.51
C ASP A 580 -6.25 44.06 -44.32
N ARG A 581 -7.50 43.96 -43.83
CA ARG A 581 -8.72 44.46 -44.47
C ARG A 581 -9.61 45.17 -43.45
N ARG A 582 -10.31 46.22 -43.90
CA ARG A 582 -11.17 47.03 -43.02
C ARG A 582 -12.33 46.27 -42.38
N ARG A 583 -12.85 45.22 -43.02
CA ARG A 583 -13.88 44.35 -42.41
C ARG A 583 -13.16 43.18 -41.75
N PHE A 584 -13.41 43.01 -40.47
CA PHE A 584 -12.83 41.96 -39.64
C PHE A 584 -13.96 41.30 -38.86
N THR A 585 -13.93 39.98 -38.71
CA THR A 585 -14.89 39.24 -37.90
C THR A 585 -14.11 38.49 -36.84
N TYR A 586 -14.44 38.74 -35.58
CA TYR A 586 -13.90 37.99 -34.46
C TYR A 586 -14.88 36.88 -34.08
N THR A 587 -14.43 35.62 -34.08
CA THR A 587 -15.25 34.48 -33.68
C THR A 587 -14.94 34.12 -32.22
N TYR A 588 -15.97 34.01 -31.40
CA TYR A 588 -15.87 33.73 -29.97
C TYR A 588 -16.82 32.60 -29.58
N VAL A 589 -16.37 31.65 -28.76
CA VAL A 589 -17.21 30.58 -28.21
C VAL A 589 -17.69 31.03 -26.82
N PRO A 590 -19.00 31.22 -26.59
CA PRO A 590 -19.53 31.72 -25.32
C PRO A 590 -19.29 30.79 -24.14
N LEU A 591 -19.03 31.36 -22.95
CA LEU A 591 -18.96 30.63 -21.68
C LEU A 591 -20.09 31.08 -20.74
N PRO A 592 -20.69 30.17 -19.93
CA PRO A 592 -21.82 30.52 -19.08
C PRO A 592 -21.51 31.75 -18.21
N GLY A 593 -22.45 32.68 -18.13
CA GLY A 593 -22.29 33.93 -17.37
C GLY A 593 -21.99 35.14 -18.26
N LYS A 594 -21.29 36.13 -17.70
CA LYS A 594 -21.04 37.43 -18.36
C LYS A 594 -19.58 37.56 -18.80
N THR A 595 -19.38 37.61 -20.11
CA THR A 595 -18.10 37.91 -20.74
C THR A 595 -18.02 39.38 -21.17
N ILE A 596 -16.84 40.00 -21.06
CA ILE A 596 -16.52 41.32 -21.60
C ILE A 596 -15.28 41.21 -22.49
N LEU A 597 -15.47 41.42 -23.79
CA LEU A 597 -14.40 41.55 -24.77
C LEU A 597 -13.94 43.01 -24.82
N LYS A 598 -12.72 43.30 -24.34
CA LYS A 598 -12.09 44.62 -24.45
C LYS A 598 -11.19 44.64 -25.68
N LEU A 599 -11.57 45.47 -26.64
CA LEU A 599 -10.88 45.66 -27.91
C LEU A 599 -9.98 46.90 -27.80
N LYS A 600 -8.71 46.76 -28.13
CA LYS A 600 -7.73 47.84 -28.27
C LYS A 600 -7.13 47.77 -29.67
N MET A 601 -7.27 48.82 -30.46
CA MET A 601 -6.64 48.93 -31.77
C MET A 601 -5.53 49.99 -31.72
N VAL A 602 -4.38 49.69 -32.30
CA VAL A 602 -3.25 50.61 -32.51
C VAL A 602 -3.13 50.85 -34.01
N ASP A 603 -3.33 52.10 -34.46
CA ASP A 603 -3.17 52.42 -35.88
C ASP A 603 -1.69 52.62 -36.27
N SER A 604 -1.43 52.74 -37.58
CA SER A 604 -0.07 52.86 -38.12
C SER A 604 0.69 54.11 -37.64
N ASP A 605 -0.03 55.10 -37.09
CA ASP A 605 0.53 56.33 -36.53
C ASP A 605 0.65 56.25 -34.99
N GLY A 606 0.44 55.07 -34.41
CA GLY A 606 0.54 54.81 -32.97
C GLY A 606 -0.66 55.26 -32.14
N ASN A 607 -1.75 55.72 -32.76
CA ASN A 607 -2.94 56.15 -32.02
C ASN A 607 -3.76 54.95 -31.53
N LEU A 608 -4.47 55.15 -30.41
CA LEU A 608 -5.23 54.09 -29.75
C LEU A 608 -6.73 54.26 -29.99
N SER A 609 -7.44 53.16 -30.24
CA SER A 609 -8.91 53.10 -30.20
C SER A 609 -9.38 51.96 -29.30
N PHE A 610 -10.42 52.18 -28.50
CA PHE A 610 -10.93 51.19 -27.55
C PHE A 610 -12.42 50.91 -27.75
N LYS A 611 -12.84 49.66 -27.60
CA LYS A 611 -14.26 49.28 -27.62
C LYS A 611 -14.51 48.08 -26.72
N ASN A 612 -15.68 48.02 -26.08
CA ASN A 612 -16.08 46.84 -25.31
C ASN A 612 -17.28 46.17 -25.99
N VAL A 613 -17.30 44.84 -25.99
CA VAL A 613 -18.45 44.01 -26.34
C VAL A 613 -18.76 43.13 -25.14
N VAL A 614 -20.01 43.14 -24.68
CA VAL A 614 -20.48 42.29 -23.58
C VAL A 614 -21.22 41.11 -24.19
N VAL A 615 -20.85 39.90 -23.79
CA VAL A 615 -21.57 38.67 -24.15
C VAL A 615 -22.19 38.13 -22.86
N ILE A 616 -23.49 37.86 -22.88
CA ILE A 616 -24.19 37.20 -21.78
C ILE A 616 -24.64 35.85 -22.30
N TYR A 617 -24.10 34.78 -21.75
CA TYR A 617 -24.59 33.43 -21.99
C TYR A 617 -25.39 32.98 -20.78
N THR A 618 -26.69 32.77 -20.99
CA THR A 618 -27.58 32.11 -20.04
C THR A 618 -27.87 30.71 -20.57
N PRO A 619 -27.36 29.64 -19.93
CA PRO A 619 -27.80 28.28 -20.23
C PRO A 619 -29.33 28.22 -20.05
N GLU A 620 -30.05 27.58 -20.96
CA GLU A 620 -31.47 27.31 -20.73
C GLU A 620 -31.59 26.42 -19.47
N GLU A 621 -32.16 26.97 -18.40
CA GLU A 621 -32.64 26.16 -17.28
C GLU A 621 -33.66 25.16 -17.84
N ILE A 622 -33.42 23.89 -17.59
CA ILE A 622 -34.42 22.82 -17.71
C ILE A 622 -35.53 23.16 -16.72
N ILE A 623 -36.49 23.97 -17.16
CA ILE A 623 -37.83 24.03 -16.60
C ILE A 623 -38.58 22.84 -17.21
N GLY A 624 -38.97 21.92 -16.33
CA GLY A 624 -39.47 20.62 -16.71
C GLY A 624 -40.68 20.59 -17.64
N SER A 625 -40.90 19.37 -18.15
CA SER A 625 -42.11 18.84 -18.77
C SER A 625 -42.45 19.29 -20.20
N ARG A 626 -41.96 18.50 -21.16
CA ARG A 626 -42.75 17.70 -22.13
C ARG A 626 -41.97 17.53 -23.43
N VAL A 627 -41.30 16.39 -23.56
CA VAL A 627 -41.13 15.77 -24.88
C VAL A 627 -42.02 14.54 -24.88
N LEU A 628 -43.03 14.61 -25.74
CA LEU A 628 -43.78 13.48 -26.26
C LEU A 628 -42.77 12.56 -26.94
N ILE A 629 -42.53 11.40 -26.35
CA ILE A 629 -41.90 10.28 -27.04
C ILE A 629 -43.05 9.36 -27.45
N ASP A 630 -43.10 9.12 -28.76
CA ASP A 630 -43.96 8.16 -29.43
C ASP A 630 -43.84 6.79 -28.75
N GLU A 631 -44.98 6.25 -28.38
CA GLU A 631 -45.20 4.82 -28.15
C GLU A 631 -44.98 4.12 -29.48
N ASP A 632 -43.87 3.40 -29.65
CA ASP A 632 -43.87 2.05 -30.22
C ASP A 632 -42.46 1.45 -30.26
N SER A 633 -42.37 0.25 -29.66
CA SER A 633 -41.34 -0.79 -29.86
C SER A 633 -39.91 -0.51 -29.38
N VAL A 634 -39.62 -0.86 -28.13
CA VAL A 634 -38.70 -1.97 -27.78
C VAL A 634 -39.16 -2.52 -26.42
N GLU A 635 -39.85 -3.66 -26.43
CA GLU A 635 -39.99 -4.51 -25.24
C GLU A 635 -38.58 -5.02 -24.90
N LEU A 636 -37.99 -4.47 -23.84
CA LEU A 636 -37.05 -5.21 -23.00
C LEU A 636 -37.90 -5.75 -21.86
N ASP A 637 -38.30 -7.00 -22.03
CA ASP A 637 -39.01 -7.82 -21.06
C ASP A 637 -38.05 -8.11 -19.90
N THR A 638 -37.96 -7.19 -18.93
CA THR A 638 -37.53 -7.56 -17.58
C THR A 638 -38.79 -7.80 -16.78
N ASP A 639 -39.08 -9.08 -16.60
CA ASP A 639 -40.27 -9.59 -15.93
C ASP A 639 -40.29 -9.01 -14.51
N THR A 640 -41.17 -8.02 -14.25
CA THR A 640 -41.40 -7.47 -12.90
C THR A 640 -41.80 -8.54 -11.86
N THR A 641 -42.03 -9.78 -12.29
CA THR A 641 -42.22 -10.96 -11.44
C THR A 641 -40.91 -11.48 -10.82
N GLU A 642 -39.75 -11.24 -11.43
CA GLU A 642 -38.43 -11.75 -11.01
C GLU A 642 -37.83 -10.93 -9.85
N VAL A 643 -37.96 -9.59 -9.89
CA VAL A 643 -37.46 -8.68 -8.82
C VAL A 643 -38.20 -8.89 -7.49
N TYR A 644 -39.50 -9.18 -7.54
CA TYR A 644 -40.25 -9.55 -6.33
C TYR A 644 -39.90 -10.96 -5.85
N ALA A 645 -39.49 -11.87 -6.74
CA ALA A 645 -39.11 -13.23 -6.35
C ALA A 645 -37.78 -13.27 -5.59
N GLU A 646 -36.79 -12.44 -5.98
CA GLU A 646 -35.52 -12.30 -5.25
C GLU A 646 -35.73 -11.68 -3.86
N LEU A 647 -36.53 -10.62 -3.76
CA LEU A 647 -36.86 -9.99 -2.48
C LEU A 647 -37.66 -10.94 -1.56
N ASP A 648 -38.65 -11.65 -2.10
CA ASP A 648 -39.43 -12.64 -1.34
C ASP A 648 -38.52 -13.79 -0.86
N HIS A 649 -37.56 -14.24 -1.69
CA HIS A 649 -36.59 -15.26 -1.34
C HIS A 649 -35.64 -14.79 -0.23
N PHE A 650 -35.10 -13.58 -0.34
CA PHE A 650 -34.26 -12.96 0.69
C PHE A 650 -35.01 -12.81 2.02
N HIS A 651 -36.29 -12.44 1.98
CA HIS A 651 -37.15 -12.37 3.16
C HIS A 651 -37.40 -13.74 3.80
N GLN A 652 -37.60 -14.80 3.01
CA GLN A 652 -37.67 -16.16 3.56
C GLN A 652 -36.36 -16.59 4.22
N ASN A 653 -35.21 -16.29 3.62
CA ASN A 653 -33.91 -16.60 4.20
C ASN A 653 -33.68 -15.87 5.53
N LEU A 654 -34.18 -14.63 5.66
CA LEU A 654 -34.21 -13.91 6.95
C LEU A 654 -35.11 -14.61 7.98
N ILE A 655 -36.28 -15.14 7.58
CA ILE A 655 -37.18 -15.87 8.48
C ILE A 655 -36.54 -17.18 8.96
N GLU A 656 -35.91 -17.92 8.07
CA GLU A 656 -35.30 -19.21 8.38
C GLU A 656 -34.17 -19.07 9.39
N ASN A 657 -33.32 -18.05 9.19
CA ASN A 657 -32.17 -17.74 10.03
C ASN A 657 -32.51 -16.98 11.33
N ALA A 658 -33.72 -16.43 11.43
CA ALA A 658 -34.16 -15.74 12.64
C ALA A 658 -34.65 -16.70 13.73
N ASP A 659 -34.43 -16.30 14.99
CA ASP A 659 -34.90 -17.01 16.18
C ASP A 659 -35.83 -16.15 17.05
N GLY A 660 -36.64 -16.82 17.86
CA GLY A 660 -37.48 -16.18 18.88
C GLY A 660 -38.47 -15.15 18.34
N MET A 661 -38.56 -13.99 18.99
CA MET A 661 -39.53 -12.94 18.64
C MET A 661 -39.25 -12.30 17.27
N LEU A 662 -37.98 -12.31 16.81
CA LEU A 662 -37.60 -11.75 15.52
C LEU A 662 -38.10 -12.63 14.36
N LYS A 663 -38.10 -13.97 14.56
CA LYS A 663 -38.71 -14.92 13.63
C LYS A 663 -40.23 -14.69 13.51
N GLU A 664 -40.90 -14.49 14.64
CA GLU A 664 -42.35 -14.21 14.68
C GLU A 664 -42.69 -12.89 13.95
N PHE A 665 -41.87 -11.86 14.14
CA PHE A 665 -42.01 -10.58 13.44
C PHE A 665 -41.81 -10.71 11.94
N LEU A 666 -40.71 -11.32 11.49
CA LEU A 666 -40.40 -11.49 10.07
C LEU A 666 -41.44 -12.37 9.36
N THR A 667 -41.95 -13.41 10.03
CA THR A 667 -43.03 -14.26 9.48
C THR A 667 -44.34 -13.48 9.32
N GLY A 668 -44.58 -12.46 10.15
CA GLY A 668 -45.77 -11.61 10.10
C GLY A 668 -45.62 -10.35 9.22
N LEU A 669 -44.43 -10.09 8.66
CA LEU A 669 -44.14 -8.90 7.87
C LEU A 669 -44.68 -9.06 6.44
N ASP A 670 -45.56 -8.15 6.03
CA ASP A 670 -46.08 -8.05 4.65
C ASP A 670 -45.32 -6.94 3.91
N LEU A 671 -44.34 -7.34 3.09
CA LEU A 671 -43.45 -6.42 2.37
C LEU A 671 -44.22 -5.42 1.50
N LYS A 672 -45.30 -5.87 0.84
CA LYS A 672 -46.10 -5.03 -0.06
C LYS A 672 -46.98 -4.04 0.71
N ALA A 673 -47.49 -4.44 1.87
CA ALA A 673 -48.28 -3.54 2.70
C ALA A 673 -47.43 -2.41 3.31
N GLU A 674 -46.15 -2.69 3.59
CA GLU A 674 -45.19 -1.72 4.13
C GLU A 674 -44.45 -0.91 3.05
N GLY A 675 -44.68 -1.22 1.77
CA GLY A 675 -44.08 -0.49 0.64
C GLY A 675 -42.60 -0.77 0.42
N ILE A 676 -42.15 -1.97 0.80
CA ILE A 676 -40.76 -2.43 0.65
C ILE A 676 -40.65 -3.12 -0.71
N GLU A 677 -39.86 -2.54 -1.61
CA GLU A 677 -39.72 -3.01 -3.00
C GLU A 677 -38.31 -3.52 -3.31
N SER A 678 -37.38 -3.44 -2.36
CA SER A 678 -35.99 -3.93 -2.52
C SER A 678 -35.39 -4.51 -1.22
N GLU A 679 -34.32 -5.30 -1.36
CA GLU A 679 -33.58 -5.85 -0.21
C GLU A 679 -32.99 -4.75 0.67
N GLU A 680 -32.49 -3.67 0.07
CA GLU A 680 -31.91 -2.52 0.79
C GLU A 680 -32.97 -1.82 1.65
N GLU A 681 -34.18 -1.64 1.11
CA GLU A 681 -35.31 -1.09 1.85
C GLU A 681 -35.77 -2.02 2.98
N LEU A 682 -35.78 -3.34 2.76
CA LEU A 682 -36.11 -4.31 3.81
C LEU A 682 -35.10 -4.24 4.96
N LEU A 683 -33.81 -4.19 4.64
CA LEU A 683 -32.74 -4.11 5.64
C LEU A 683 -32.80 -2.80 6.44
N GLU A 684 -33.08 -1.68 5.78
CA GLU A 684 -33.23 -0.39 6.45
C GLU A 684 -34.50 -0.35 7.32
N TYR A 685 -35.60 -0.92 6.82
CA TYR A 685 -36.85 -1.08 7.57
C TYR A 685 -36.66 -1.92 8.84
N LEU A 686 -35.92 -3.03 8.77
CA LEU A 686 -35.62 -3.88 9.93
C LEU A 686 -34.76 -3.15 10.98
N LYS A 687 -33.79 -2.34 10.56
CA LYS A 687 -32.98 -1.51 11.46
C LYS A 687 -33.81 -0.43 12.15
N GLU A 688 -34.72 0.23 11.42
CA GLU A 688 -35.61 1.26 11.97
C GLU A 688 -36.62 0.68 12.97
N LYS A 689 -37.20 -0.49 12.65
CA LYS A 689 -38.15 -1.20 13.53
C LYS A 689 -37.50 -1.76 14.79
N ALA A 690 -36.21 -2.13 14.74
CA ALA A 690 -35.45 -2.53 15.93
C ALA A 690 -35.47 -1.47 17.03
N ILE A 691 -35.35 -0.19 16.64
CA ILE A 691 -35.32 0.97 17.55
C ILE A 691 -36.69 1.23 18.19
N THR A 692 -37.78 0.95 17.46
CA THR A 692 -39.15 1.33 17.88
C THR A 692 -39.92 0.23 18.58
N GLU A 693 -39.63 -1.05 18.31
CA GLU A 693 -40.35 -2.20 18.90
C GLU A 693 -39.58 -2.94 20.00
N GLY A 694 -38.36 -2.47 20.33
CA GLY A 694 -37.61 -2.94 21.50
C GLY A 694 -36.80 -4.21 21.28
N TYR A 695 -36.44 -4.51 20.03
CA TYR A 695 -35.49 -5.58 19.68
C TYR A 695 -34.05 -5.14 19.96
N SER A 696 -33.15 -6.08 20.19
CA SER A 696 -31.71 -5.80 20.27
C SER A 696 -31.20 -5.49 18.86
N SER A 697 -30.61 -4.30 18.66
CA SER A 697 -29.99 -3.94 17.38
C SER A 697 -28.95 -4.97 16.95
N GLN A 698 -28.23 -5.57 17.91
CA GLN A 698 -27.24 -6.61 17.64
C GLN A 698 -27.86 -7.87 17.01
N ASP A 699 -29.04 -8.31 17.47
CA ASP A 699 -29.67 -9.54 16.98
C ASP A 699 -30.15 -9.37 15.52
N VAL A 700 -30.57 -8.15 15.16
CA VAL A 700 -30.93 -7.79 13.78
C VAL A 700 -29.67 -7.70 12.90
N TYR A 701 -28.59 -7.12 13.41
CA TYR A 701 -27.31 -7.06 12.68
C TYR A 701 -26.69 -8.45 12.44
N ASP A 702 -26.67 -9.31 13.46
CA ASP A 702 -26.13 -10.66 13.36
C ASP A 702 -26.94 -11.49 12.35
N LEU A 703 -28.28 -11.38 12.37
CA LEU A 703 -29.16 -12.03 11.38
C LEU A 703 -28.85 -11.58 9.95
N ILE A 704 -28.75 -10.27 9.73
CA ILE A 704 -28.45 -9.71 8.40
C ILE A 704 -27.09 -10.22 7.90
N LEU A 705 -26.07 -10.19 8.76
CA LEU A 705 -24.73 -10.63 8.42
C LEU A 705 -24.70 -12.12 8.04
N THR A 706 -25.35 -12.96 8.84
CA THR A 706 -25.46 -14.40 8.58
C THR A 706 -26.24 -14.69 7.29
N THR A 707 -27.35 -13.99 7.02
CA THR A 707 -28.11 -14.17 5.77
C THR A 707 -27.33 -13.73 4.53
N ILE A 708 -26.52 -12.67 4.62
CA ILE A 708 -25.62 -12.24 3.54
C ILE A 708 -24.52 -13.29 3.28
N GLN A 709 -23.96 -13.89 4.34
CA GLN A 709 -22.96 -14.95 4.22
C GLN A 709 -23.54 -16.19 3.53
N TYR A 710 -24.77 -16.60 3.86
CA TYR A 710 -25.42 -17.72 3.17
C TYR A 710 -25.69 -17.43 1.68
N LYS A 711 -26.20 -16.23 1.35
CA LYS A 711 -26.41 -15.80 -0.06
C LYS A 711 -25.12 -15.83 -0.87
N TYR A 712 -23.99 -15.48 -0.26
CA TYR A 712 -22.69 -15.54 -0.90
C TYR A 712 -22.24 -16.97 -1.20
N ILE A 713 -22.45 -17.91 -0.29
CA ILE A 713 -22.11 -19.33 -0.50
C ILE A 713 -23.07 -20.02 -1.45
N GLU A 714 -24.34 -19.64 -1.46
CA GLU A 714 -25.33 -20.11 -2.44
C GLU A 714 -24.89 -19.83 -3.87
N GLY A 715 -24.35 -18.63 -4.14
CA GLY A 715 -23.77 -18.31 -5.45
C GLY A 715 -22.60 -19.20 -5.86
N TYR A 716 -21.78 -19.68 -4.92
CA TYR A 716 -20.72 -20.65 -5.21
C TYR A 716 -21.25 -22.06 -5.41
N LEU A 717 -22.29 -22.44 -4.67
CA LEU A 717 -22.95 -23.74 -4.82
C LEU A 717 -23.54 -23.88 -6.23
N ASP A 718 -24.21 -22.83 -6.73
CA ASP A 718 -24.71 -22.78 -8.11
C ASP A 718 -23.59 -22.89 -9.15
N GLN A 719 -22.48 -22.16 -8.94
CA GLN A 719 -21.33 -22.26 -9.84
C GLN A 719 -20.72 -23.67 -9.84
N LEU A 720 -20.61 -24.31 -8.68
CA LEU A 720 -20.12 -25.68 -8.56
C LEU A 720 -21.03 -26.68 -9.28
N LEU A 721 -22.36 -26.50 -9.21
CA LEU A 721 -23.33 -27.30 -9.95
C LEU A 721 -23.15 -27.17 -11.48
N HIS A 722 -22.75 -25.99 -11.95
CA HIS A 722 -22.46 -25.75 -13.37
C HIS A 722 -21.08 -26.24 -13.83
N LEU A 723 -20.15 -26.46 -12.90
CA LEU A 723 -18.76 -26.85 -13.20
C LEU A 723 -18.53 -28.36 -13.23
N THR A 724 -19.45 -29.16 -12.67
CA THR A 724 -19.31 -30.62 -12.56
C THR A 724 -20.33 -31.38 -13.38
N ASP A 725 -19.87 -32.35 -14.16
CA ASP A 725 -20.71 -33.37 -14.81
C ASP A 725 -20.84 -34.65 -13.96
N ASN A 726 -20.23 -34.68 -12.76
CA ASN A 726 -20.24 -35.86 -11.91
C ASN A 726 -21.57 -35.96 -11.15
N GLU A 727 -22.44 -36.86 -11.59
CA GLU A 727 -23.78 -37.08 -11.00
C GLU A 727 -23.75 -37.29 -9.47
N ASN A 728 -22.68 -37.87 -8.92
CA ASN A 728 -22.54 -38.09 -7.48
C ASN A 728 -22.24 -36.78 -6.73
N ILE A 729 -21.44 -35.89 -7.32
CA ILE A 729 -21.14 -34.57 -6.74
C ILE A 729 -22.35 -33.65 -6.89
N ILE A 730 -23.04 -33.68 -8.03
CA ILE A 730 -24.30 -32.95 -8.23
C ILE A 730 -25.32 -33.35 -7.16
N ALA A 731 -25.47 -34.65 -6.90
CA ALA A 731 -26.37 -35.15 -5.85
C ALA A 731 -25.96 -34.65 -4.45
N ALA A 732 -24.66 -34.59 -4.15
CA ALA A 732 -24.16 -34.07 -2.88
C ALA A 732 -24.35 -32.56 -2.72
N LEU A 733 -24.07 -31.78 -3.78
CA LEU A 733 -24.30 -30.33 -3.82
C LEU A 733 -25.80 -30.01 -3.68
N THR A 734 -26.66 -30.76 -4.36
CA THR A 734 -28.12 -30.58 -4.29
C THR A 734 -28.70 -30.98 -2.92
N ASP A 735 -28.06 -31.93 -2.23
CA ASP A 735 -28.42 -32.35 -0.86
C ASP A 735 -27.77 -31.47 0.21
N THR A 736 -27.06 -30.40 -0.17
CA THR A 736 -26.41 -29.48 0.77
C THR A 736 -27.34 -28.32 1.08
N ASP A 737 -27.80 -28.29 2.33
CA ASP A 737 -28.61 -27.19 2.86
C ASP A 737 -27.72 -26.28 3.71
N LEU A 738 -27.40 -25.10 3.17
CA LEU A 738 -26.45 -24.17 3.80
C LEU A 738 -26.94 -23.71 5.17
N ASN A 739 -28.26 -23.54 5.36
CA ASN A 739 -28.85 -23.06 6.60
C ASN A 739 -28.88 -24.19 7.66
N GLU A 740 -29.35 -25.39 7.30
CA GLU A 740 -29.41 -26.53 8.24
C GLU A 740 -28.01 -27.03 8.64
N GLU A 741 -27.06 -27.05 7.70
CA GLU A 741 -25.68 -27.49 7.93
C GLU A 741 -24.77 -26.37 8.44
N LYS A 742 -25.29 -25.15 8.54
CA LYS A 742 -24.60 -23.94 9.02
C LYS A 742 -23.32 -23.60 8.24
N ILE A 743 -23.40 -23.72 6.92
CA ILE A 743 -22.28 -23.49 6.00
C ILE A 743 -22.27 -22.01 5.58
N THR A 744 -21.39 -21.23 6.18
CA THR A 744 -21.26 -19.77 5.95
C THR A 744 -19.99 -19.40 5.18
N SER A 745 -19.15 -20.38 4.85
CA SER A 745 -17.90 -20.18 4.12
C SER A 745 -17.66 -21.28 3.07
N LEU A 746 -16.79 -20.99 2.09
CA LEU A 746 -16.42 -21.93 1.04
C LEU A 746 -15.64 -23.14 1.59
N GLN A 747 -14.89 -22.95 2.68
CA GLN A 747 -14.22 -24.03 3.41
C GLN A 747 -15.22 -24.96 4.09
N GLU A 748 -16.22 -24.39 4.77
CA GLU A 748 -17.30 -25.18 5.38
C GLU A 748 -18.11 -25.95 4.32
N LEU A 749 -18.27 -25.38 3.11
CA LEU A 749 -18.92 -26.06 1.99
C LEU A 749 -18.06 -27.22 1.48
N TYR A 750 -16.76 -27.01 1.33
CA TYR A 750 -15.82 -28.08 0.96
C TYR A 750 -15.83 -29.20 2.01
N ASP A 751 -15.76 -28.86 3.29
CA ASP A 751 -15.74 -29.83 4.39
C ASP A 751 -17.06 -30.63 4.47
N ALA A 752 -18.21 -29.97 4.27
CA ALA A 752 -19.50 -30.63 4.19
C ALA A 752 -19.58 -31.61 3.01
N LEU A 753 -19.05 -31.23 1.84
CA LEU A 753 -18.98 -32.13 0.68
C LEU A 753 -17.98 -33.27 0.92
N MET A 754 -16.87 -33.01 1.59
CA MET A 754 -15.91 -34.05 1.99
C MET A 754 -16.53 -35.07 2.95
N ASP A 755 -17.30 -34.62 3.94
CA ASP A 755 -18.02 -35.51 4.86
C ASP A 755 -19.08 -36.35 4.13
N LYS A 756 -19.66 -35.80 3.05
CA LYS A 756 -20.61 -36.48 2.16
C LYS A 756 -19.92 -37.40 1.13
N SER A 757 -18.61 -37.33 0.95
CA SER A 757 -17.88 -38.07 -0.11
C SER A 757 -18.04 -39.59 -0.04
N GLU A 758 -18.01 -40.18 1.16
CA GLU A 758 -18.21 -41.62 1.36
C GLU A 758 -19.67 -42.06 1.07
N GLN A 759 -20.64 -41.20 1.40
CA GLN A 759 -22.07 -41.47 1.20
C GLN A 759 -22.46 -41.42 -0.27
N TYR A 760 -21.97 -40.41 -0.99
CA TYR A 760 -22.33 -40.15 -2.38
C TYR A 760 -21.37 -40.78 -3.39
N GLY A 761 -20.18 -41.22 -2.95
CA GLY A 761 -19.27 -42.02 -3.77
C GLY A 761 -18.44 -41.20 -4.75
N PHE A 762 -17.85 -40.10 -4.28
CA PHE A 762 -16.81 -39.34 -4.98
C PHE A 762 -15.55 -39.23 -4.12
N THR A 763 -14.41 -38.92 -4.73
CA THR A 763 -13.12 -38.86 -4.05
C THR A 763 -12.70 -37.44 -3.72
N THR A 764 -11.74 -37.29 -2.80
CA THR A 764 -11.08 -36.01 -2.51
C THR A 764 -10.46 -35.40 -3.75
N ASP A 765 -9.92 -36.21 -4.67
CA ASP A 765 -9.33 -35.73 -5.91
C ASP A 765 -10.40 -35.14 -6.85
N ASP A 766 -11.60 -35.75 -6.91
CA ASP A 766 -12.72 -35.23 -7.70
C ASP A 766 -13.19 -33.86 -7.16
N LEU A 767 -13.24 -33.72 -5.82
CA LEU A 767 -13.62 -32.47 -5.17
C LEU A 767 -12.56 -31.39 -5.35
N ASN A 768 -11.27 -31.74 -5.21
CA ASN A 768 -10.15 -30.83 -5.45
C ASN A 768 -10.11 -30.33 -6.89
N GLN A 769 -10.38 -31.21 -7.85
CA GLN A 769 -10.45 -30.83 -9.25
C GLN A 769 -11.60 -29.83 -9.51
N LEU A 770 -12.76 -30.07 -8.91
CA LEU A 770 -13.92 -29.19 -9.06
C LEU A 770 -13.70 -27.80 -8.45
N PHE A 771 -13.15 -27.72 -7.24
CA PHE A 771 -12.84 -26.44 -6.61
C PHE A 771 -11.67 -25.71 -7.31
N SER A 772 -10.74 -26.46 -7.92
CA SER A 772 -9.73 -25.88 -8.82
C SER A 772 -10.35 -25.24 -10.07
N GLN A 773 -11.39 -25.86 -10.66
CA GLN A 773 -12.14 -25.29 -11.78
C GLN A 773 -12.93 -24.04 -11.37
N LEU A 774 -13.50 -24.02 -10.16
CA LEU A 774 -14.18 -22.86 -9.60
C LEU A 774 -13.23 -21.66 -9.46
N SER A 775 -12.01 -21.92 -8.97
CA SER A 775 -10.95 -20.91 -8.87
C SER A 775 -10.59 -20.33 -10.24
N GLN A 776 -10.33 -21.18 -11.23
CA GLN A 776 -9.96 -20.75 -12.59
C GLN A 776 -11.07 -19.93 -13.26
N ARG A 777 -12.34 -20.27 -13.02
CA ARG A 777 -13.47 -19.55 -13.59
C ARG A 777 -13.68 -18.18 -12.94
N THR A 778 -13.44 -18.09 -11.64
CA THR A 778 -13.47 -16.82 -10.91
C THR A 778 -12.38 -15.86 -11.44
N GLU A 779 -11.17 -16.37 -11.67
CA GLU A 779 -10.05 -15.61 -12.24
C GLU A 779 -10.35 -15.10 -13.67
N LEU A 780 -10.94 -15.95 -14.51
CA LEU A 780 -11.37 -15.59 -15.86
C LEU A 780 -12.39 -14.44 -15.85
N ILE A 781 -13.39 -14.48 -14.98
CA ILE A 781 -14.42 -13.44 -14.86
C ILE A 781 -13.79 -12.10 -14.46
N HIS A 782 -12.89 -12.13 -13.47
CA HIS A 782 -12.18 -10.92 -13.03
C HIS A 782 -11.29 -10.33 -14.12
N LEU A 783 -10.56 -11.18 -14.85
CA LEU A 783 -9.75 -10.71 -15.96
C LEU A 783 -10.62 -10.09 -17.06
N LEU A 784 -11.72 -10.75 -17.43
CA LEU A 784 -12.63 -10.24 -18.44
C LEU A 784 -13.19 -8.86 -18.07
N GLN A 785 -13.60 -8.68 -16.82
CA GLN A 785 -14.06 -7.39 -16.29
C GLN A 785 -12.97 -6.31 -16.42
N ASN A 786 -11.76 -6.61 -15.94
CA ASN A 786 -10.64 -5.66 -15.98
C ASN A 786 -10.24 -5.28 -17.41
N LEU A 787 -10.19 -6.26 -18.33
CA LEU A 787 -9.90 -6.00 -19.73
C LEU A 787 -11.01 -5.16 -20.38
N THR A 788 -12.28 -5.41 -20.03
CA THR A 788 -13.42 -4.64 -20.53
C THR A 788 -13.36 -3.18 -20.09
N GLU A 789 -12.98 -2.92 -18.84
CA GLU A 789 -12.81 -1.56 -18.31
C GLU A 789 -11.69 -0.79 -19.02
N LEU A 790 -10.57 -1.47 -19.29
CA LEU A 790 -9.37 -0.90 -19.91
C LEU A 790 -9.47 -0.80 -21.44
N ALA A 791 -10.36 -1.55 -22.07
CA ALA A 791 -10.52 -1.57 -23.51
C ALA A 791 -11.16 -0.29 -24.05
N GLU A 792 -10.77 0.08 -25.27
CA GLU A 792 -11.36 1.19 -26.02
C GLU A 792 -11.81 0.71 -27.41
N GLY A 793 -12.77 1.42 -28.01
CA GLY A 793 -13.22 1.17 -29.39
C GLY A 793 -13.93 -0.18 -29.59
N ASP A 794 -13.67 -0.81 -30.74
CA ASP A 794 -14.35 -2.05 -31.15
C ASP A 794 -14.00 -3.24 -30.24
N LEU A 795 -12.78 -3.29 -29.70
CA LEU A 795 -12.35 -4.31 -28.74
C LEU A 795 -13.15 -4.25 -27.43
N LYS A 796 -13.50 -3.04 -26.96
CA LYS A 796 -14.38 -2.87 -25.80
C LYS A 796 -15.77 -3.44 -26.06
N THR A 797 -16.32 -3.13 -27.22
CA THR A 797 -17.66 -3.61 -27.62
C THR A 797 -17.71 -5.14 -27.68
N VAL A 798 -16.64 -5.78 -28.15
CA VAL A 798 -16.51 -7.25 -28.18
C VAL A 798 -16.45 -7.83 -26.78
N LEU A 799 -15.64 -7.25 -25.89
CA LEU A 799 -15.51 -7.72 -24.50
C LEU A 799 -16.79 -7.53 -23.69
N GLU A 800 -17.52 -6.42 -23.89
CA GLU A 800 -18.82 -6.16 -23.25
C GLU A 800 -19.91 -7.15 -23.69
N GLN A 801 -19.80 -7.73 -24.89
CA GLN A 801 -20.75 -8.69 -25.45
C GLN A 801 -20.30 -10.15 -25.33
N LEU A 802 -19.08 -10.39 -24.84
CA LEU A 802 -18.48 -11.71 -24.78
C LEU A 802 -19.13 -12.54 -23.68
N ASP A 803 -19.70 -13.67 -24.08
CA ASP A 803 -20.20 -14.70 -23.18
C ASP A 803 -19.22 -15.88 -23.20
N PRO A 804 -18.37 -16.03 -22.16
CA PRO A 804 -17.33 -17.06 -22.13
C PRO A 804 -17.88 -18.48 -22.30
N ASP A 805 -19.08 -18.76 -21.80
CA ASP A 805 -19.66 -20.10 -21.84
C ASP A 805 -20.15 -20.46 -23.25
N LYS A 806 -20.73 -19.50 -23.97
CA LYS A 806 -21.16 -19.69 -25.36
C LYS A 806 -19.98 -19.87 -26.31
N GLU A 807 -18.90 -19.14 -26.07
CA GLU A 807 -17.70 -19.16 -26.92
C GLU A 807 -16.71 -20.27 -26.51
N GLY A 808 -17.01 -21.03 -25.45
CA GLY A 808 -16.19 -22.16 -25.01
C GLY A 808 -14.88 -21.74 -24.33
N ILE A 809 -14.84 -20.51 -23.78
CA ILE A 809 -13.71 -19.91 -23.08
C ILE A 809 -13.74 -20.36 -21.62
N LYS A 810 -12.79 -21.20 -21.20
CA LYS A 810 -12.82 -21.83 -19.87
C LYS A 810 -11.82 -21.26 -18.89
N ASN A 811 -10.81 -20.56 -19.40
CA ASN A 811 -9.73 -19.97 -18.63
C ASN A 811 -9.16 -18.77 -19.39
N THR A 812 -8.25 -18.04 -18.77
CA THR A 812 -7.57 -16.87 -19.34
C THR A 812 -6.89 -17.14 -20.68
N ILE A 813 -6.30 -18.32 -20.88
CA ILE A 813 -5.59 -18.67 -22.11
C ILE A 813 -6.57 -18.75 -23.27
N ASP A 814 -7.73 -19.38 -23.03
CA ASP A 814 -8.79 -19.47 -24.02
C ASP A 814 -9.30 -18.07 -24.40
N LEU A 815 -9.38 -17.15 -23.43
CA LEU A 815 -9.79 -15.76 -23.67
C LEU A 815 -8.79 -15.02 -24.55
N ILE A 816 -7.50 -15.13 -24.25
CA ILE A 816 -6.43 -14.50 -25.04
C ILE A 816 -6.43 -15.05 -26.47
N GLN A 817 -6.55 -16.36 -26.63
CA GLN A 817 -6.62 -17.00 -27.95
C GLN A 817 -7.85 -16.54 -28.72
N TYR A 818 -9.00 -16.49 -28.07
CA TYR A 818 -10.24 -16.00 -28.66
C TYR A 818 -10.07 -14.57 -29.21
N LEU A 819 -9.50 -13.66 -28.42
CA LEU A 819 -9.28 -12.27 -28.84
C LEU A 819 -8.28 -12.17 -30.02
N LEU A 820 -7.27 -13.03 -30.07
CA LEU A 820 -6.31 -12.99 -31.18
C LEU A 820 -6.89 -13.57 -32.47
N GLU A 821 -7.63 -14.68 -32.39
CA GLU A 821 -8.21 -15.36 -33.55
C GLU A 821 -9.33 -14.55 -34.19
N ASN A 822 -10.10 -13.81 -33.40
CA ASN A 822 -11.27 -13.09 -33.87
C ASN A 822 -11.02 -11.60 -34.21
N ALA A 823 -9.78 -11.12 -34.09
CA ALA A 823 -9.44 -9.71 -34.32
C ALA A 823 -9.93 -9.19 -35.70
N GLU A 824 -9.69 -9.94 -36.77
CA GLU A 824 -10.11 -9.55 -38.13
C GLU A 824 -11.64 -9.53 -38.32
N ASP A 825 -12.37 -10.35 -37.57
CA ASP A 825 -13.82 -10.50 -37.70
C ASP A 825 -14.61 -9.40 -36.96
N TYR A 826 -13.97 -8.71 -36.01
CA TYR A 826 -14.60 -7.68 -35.16
C TYR A 826 -13.90 -6.31 -35.23
N ASP A 827 -13.20 -6.02 -36.34
CA ASP A 827 -12.62 -4.71 -36.66
C ASP A 827 -11.61 -4.12 -35.62
N TYR A 828 -11.02 -4.96 -34.75
CA TYR A 828 -9.85 -4.60 -33.94
C TYR A 828 -8.59 -5.32 -34.42
N THR A 829 -7.41 -4.85 -34.04
CA THR A 829 -6.15 -5.51 -34.45
C THR A 829 -5.62 -6.44 -33.37
N ARG A 830 -4.85 -7.47 -33.76
CA ARG A 830 -4.08 -8.32 -32.82
C ARG A 830 -3.18 -7.47 -31.91
N GLU A 831 -2.65 -6.38 -32.43
CA GLU A 831 -1.86 -5.39 -31.68
C GLU A 831 -2.68 -4.66 -30.62
N ASN A 832 -3.96 -4.33 -30.88
CA ASN A 832 -4.85 -3.75 -29.87
C ASN A 832 -5.15 -4.75 -28.75
N ALA A 833 -5.43 -6.02 -29.08
CA ALA A 833 -5.69 -7.05 -28.08
C ALA A 833 -4.46 -7.34 -27.20
N MET A 834 -3.28 -7.47 -27.81
CA MET A 834 -2.04 -7.69 -27.06
C MET A 834 -1.62 -6.47 -26.24
N SER A 835 -1.79 -5.25 -26.76
CA SER A 835 -1.47 -4.03 -26.01
C SER A 835 -2.36 -3.88 -24.77
N LEU A 836 -3.66 -4.22 -24.89
CA LEU A 836 -4.57 -4.24 -23.74
C LEU A 836 -4.10 -5.23 -22.66
N LEU A 837 -3.69 -6.43 -23.08
CA LEU A 837 -3.15 -7.46 -22.18
C LEU A 837 -1.82 -7.03 -21.54
N PHE A 838 -0.95 -6.34 -22.28
CA PHE A 838 0.31 -5.82 -21.73
C PHE A 838 0.10 -4.67 -20.75
N ASN A 839 -0.84 -3.76 -21.03
CA ASN A 839 -1.21 -2.69 -20.11
C ASN A 839 -1.80 -3.24 -18.81
N TYR A 840 -2.57 -4.33 -18.89
CA TYR A 840 -3.06 -5.03 -17.70
C TYR A 840 -1.92 -5.64 -16.85
N LEU A 841 -0.83 -6.07 -17.50
CA LEU A 841 0.31 -6.73 -16.86
C LEU A 841 1.49 -5.81 -16.54
N GLU A 842 1.36 -4.50 -16.75
CA GLU A 842 2.46 -3.52 -16.79
C GLU A 842 3.09 -3.22 -15.40
N LYS A 843 3.74 -4.23 -14.81
CA LYS A 843 4.60 -4.10 -13.63
C LYS A 843 5.93 -4.84 -13.74
N GLU A 844 6.24 -5.47 -14.88
CA GLU A 844 7.45 -6.28 -15.03
C GLU A 844 8.53 -5.60 -15.90
N ASP A 845 9.79 -5.68 -15.44
CA ASP A 845 10.95 -5.13 -16.12
C ASP A 845 11.16 -5.79 -17.49
N LEU A 846 11.14 -4.98 -18.56
CA LEU A 846 11.34 -5.42 -19.95
C LEU A 846 12.62 -6.26 -20.11
N ALA A 847 13.66 -5.99 -19.32
CA ALA A 847 14.91 -6.74 -19.36
C ALA A 847 14.79 -8.16 -18.78
N GLU A 848 13.94 -8.37 -17.76
CA GLU A 848 13.66 -9.72 -17.23
C GLU A 848 12.72 -10.50 -18.15
N ILE A 849 11.73 -9.82 -18.72
CA ILE A 849 10.83 -10.40 -19.72
C ILE A 849 11.62 -10.89 -20.94
N MET A 850 12.59 -10.10 -21.40
CA MET A 850 13.48 -10.49 -22.49
C MET A 850 14.22 -11.80 -22.20
N LYS A 851 14.65 -12.06 -20.96
CA LYS A 851 15.31 -13.33 -20.61
C LYS A 851 14.35 -14.51 -20.71
N VAL A 852 13.10 -14.34 -20.27
CA VAL A 852 12.06 -15.36 -20.38
C VAL A 852 11.75 -15.63 -21.85
N MET A 853 11.53 -14.58 -22.64
CA MET A 853 11.26 -14.68 -24.08
C MET A 853 12.41 -15.34 -24.84
N ILE A 854 13.67 -15.03 -24.51
CA ILE A 854 14.84 -15.71 -25.10
C ILE A 854 14.83 -17.21 -24.74
N GLY A 855 14.39 -17.58 -23.53
CA GLY A 855 14.30 -18.97 -23.09
C GLY A 855 13.19 -19.78 -23.76
N THR A 856 12.09 -19.13 -24.17
CA THR A 856 10.91 -19.77 -24.78
C THR A 856 10.88 -19.65 -26.30
N ALA A 857 11.60 -18.70 -26.90
CA ALA A 857 11.75 -18.57 -28.33
C ALA A 857 12.64 -19.67 -28.91
N SER A 858 12.46 -19.96 -30.20
CA SER A 858 13.31 -20.92 -30.92
C SER A 858 13.67 -20.41 -32.32
N GLY A 859 14.78 -20.90 -32.86
CA GLY A 859 15.22 -20.58 -34.22
C GLY A 859 15.67 -19.13 -34.39
N GLU A 860 15.38 -18.54 -35.56
CA GLU A 860 15.84 -17.18 -35.91
C GLU A 860 15.19 -16.10 -35.03
N LEU A 861 13.98 -16.35 -34.50
CA LEU A 861 13.32 -15.45 -33.53
C LEU A 861 14.13 -15.36 -32.23
N GLN A 862 14.66 -16.48 -31.74
CA GLN A 862 15.53 -16.51 -30.56
C GLN A 862 16.86 -15.79 -30.82
N GLU A 863 17.47 -16.02 -31.99
CA GLU A 863 18.72 -15.34 -32.37
C GLU A 863 18.53 -13.81 -32.50
N LEU A 864 17.38 -13.37 -33.02
CA LEU A 864 17.02 -11.95 -33.08
C LEU A 864 16.89 -11.35 -31.68
N LEU A 865 16.17 -12.02 -30.76
CA LEU A 865 16.00 -11.57 -29.38
C LEU A 865 17.32 -11.50 -28.60
N ILE A 866 18.24 -12.44 -28.83
CA ILE A 866 19.57 -12.45 -28.18
C ILE A 866 20.43 -11.27 -28.62
N ASN A 867 20.32 -10.87 -29.90
CA ASN A 867 21.20 -9.88 -30.51
C ASN A 867 20.61 -8.46 -30.54
N MET A 868 19.33 -8.29 -30.20
CA MET A 868 18.70 -6.98 -30.20
C MET A 868 19.12 -6.15 -28.99
N ASN A 869 19.28 -4.85 -29.21
CA ASN A 869 19.52 -3.87 -28.16
C ASN A 869 18.32 -2.93 -28.11
N LEU A 870 17.51 -3.05 -27.06
CA LEU A 870 16.25 -2.33 -26.91
C LEU A 870 16.44 -0.81 -26.93
N ASP A 871 17.45 -0.30 -26.21
CA ASP A 871 17.76 1.13 -26.14
C ASP A 871 18.13 1.73 -27.51
N GLN A 872 18.89 0.98 -28.32
CA GLN A 872 19.26 1.42 -29.68
C GLN A 872 18.09 1.38 -30.66
N LEU A 873 17.12 0.50 -30.42
CA LEU A 873 15.91 0.36 -31.21
C LEU A 873 14.80 1.30 -30.76
N GLY A 874 14.95 1.96 -29.60
CA GLY A 874 13.95 2.84 -29.00
C GLY A 874 12.71 2.09 -28.54
N ILE A 875 12.87 0.84 -28.10
CA ILE A 875 11.78 -0.02 -27.61
C ILE A 875 11.78 0.03 -26.09
N GLY A 876 10.78 0.66 -25.50
CA GLY A 876 10.59 0.82 -24.06
C GLY A 876 9.42 0.05 -23.46
N SER A 877 8.54 -0.54 -24.28
CA SER A 877 7.37 -1.31 -23.81
C SER A 877 7.19 -2.66 -24.51
N LEU A 878 6.37 -3.54 -23.93
CA LEU A 878 6.03 -4.84 -24.53
C LEU A 878 5.23 -4.67 -25.81
N SER A 879 4.35 -3.67 -25.85
CA SER A 879 3.58 -3.30 -27.03
C SER A 879 4.50 -2.88 -28.17
N GLU A 880 5.51 -2.05 -27.90
CA GLU A 880 6.53 -1.65 -28.87
C GLU A 880 7.40 -2.84 -29.31
N LEU A 881 7.74 -3.75 -28.40
CA LEU A 881 8.51 -4.95 -28.71
C LEU A 881 7.72 -5.93 -29.59
N TYR A 882 6.45 -6.15 -29.27
CA TYR A 882 5.55 -7.00 -30.04
C TYR A 882 5.36 -6.46 -31.45
N ALA A 883 5.06 -5.16 -31.59
CA ALA A 883 4.95 -4.48 -32.88
C ALA A 883 6.26 -4.57 -33.69
N TYR A 884 7.41 -4.39 -33.03
CA TYR A 884 8.72 -4.54 -33.66
C TYR A 884 8.93 -5.96 -34.21
N LEU A 885 8.64 -7.00 -33.42
CA LEU A 885 8.85 -8.40 -33.80
C LEU A 885 7.90 -8.85 -34.91
N LEU A 886 6.63 -8.41 -34.89
CA LEU A 886 5.70 -8.62 -36.00
C LEU A 886 6.22 -8.00 -37.30
N ASN A 887 6.82 -6.82 -37.24
CA ASN A 887 7.43 -6.20 -38.42
C ASN A 887 8.68 -6.97 -38.89
N GLN A 888 9.50 -7.49 -37.96
CA GLN A 888 10.67 -8.30 -38.30
C GLN A 888 10.32 -9.67 -38.92
N ALA A 889 9.16 -10.24 -38.59
CA ALA A 889 8.66 -11.48 -39.21
C ALA A 889 8.55 -11.39 -40.74
N LYS A 890 8.43 -10.18 -41.30
CA LYS A 890 8.40 -9.94 -42.76
C LYS A 890 9.78 -10.08 -43.43
N PHE A 891 10.85 -10.03 -42.64
CA PHE A 891 12.24 -9.97 -43.11
C PHE A 891 13.11 -11.14 -42.63
N HIS A 892 12.60 -11.94 -41.70
CA HIS A 892 13.28 -13.07 -41.07
C HIS A 892 12.49 -14.38 -41.23
N ASN A 893 13.10 -15.54 -40.97
CA ASN A 893 12.48 -16.86 -41.14
C ASN A 893 11.71 -17.32 -39.89
N PHE A 894 10.81 -16.47 -39.40
CA PHE A 894 9.77 -16.77 -38.40
C PHE A 894 8.48 -16.04 -38.78
N THR A 895 7.33 -16.56 -38.35
CA THR A 895 6.00 -16.08 -38.74
C THR A 895 5.37 -15.19 -37.66
N GLU A 896 4.33 -14.44 -38.00
CA GLU A 896 3.52 -13.69 -37.02
C GLU A 896 2.93 -14.63 -35.95
N ALA A 897 2.52 -15.84 -36.34
CA ALA A 897 2.06 -16.88 -35.42
C ALA A 897 3.16 -17.35 -34.43
N ASP A 898 4.43 -17.34 -34.84
CA ASP A 898 5.55 -17.67 -33.94
C ASP A 898 5.79 -16.55 -32.92
N VAL A 899 5.55 -15.29 -33.30
CA VAL A 899 5.59 -14.13 -32.39
C VAL A 899 4.41 -14.18 -31.42
N ASP A 900 3.21 -14.49 -31.90
CA ASP A 900 2.03 -14.64 -31.04
C ASP A 900 2.19 -15.78 -30.04
N ALA A 901 2.68 -16.94 -30.49
CA ALA A 901 2.96 -18.06 -29.61
C ALA A 901 4.02 -17.71 -28.56
N LEU A 902 5.02 -16.90 -28.90
CA LEU A 902 6.03 -16.43 -27.95
C LEU A 902 5.40 -15.57 -26.85
N PHE A 903 4.53 -14.62 -27.22
CA PHE A 903 3.90 -13.74 -26.23
C PHE A 903 2.77 -14.42 -25.46
N ILE A 904 1.99 -15.33 -26.05
CA ILE A 904 1.03 -16.16 -25.30
C ILE A 904 1.76 -17.03 -24.28
N ASN A 905 2.90 -17.62 -24.65
CA ASN A 905 3.72 -18.37 -23.71
C ASN A 905 4.32 -17.48 -22.61
N LEU A 906 4.71 -16.25 -22.95
CA LEU A 906 5.11 -15.26 -21.96
C LEU A 906 3.94 -14.96 -21.01
N LEU A 907 2.76 -14.62 -21.52
CA LEU A 907 1.55 -14.37 -20.73
C LEU A 907 1.24 -15.58 -19.83
N ASN A 908 1.36 -16.81 -20.32
CA ASN A 908 1.20 -18.02 -19.52
C ASN A 908 2.26 -18.18 -18.42
N VAL A 909 3.50 -17.75 -18.66
CA VAL A 909 4.57 -17.79 -17.66
C VAL A 909 4.37 -16.70 -16.61
N LEU A 910 3.99 -15.49 -17.05
CA LEU A 910 3.68 -14.35 -16.18
C LEU A 910 2.43 -14.63 -15.35
N GLU A 911 1.39 -15.16 -15.97
CA GLU A 911 0.15 -15.57 -15.31
C GLU A 911 0.38 -16.78 -14.40
N ARG A 912 1.20 -17.78 -14.77
CA ARG A 912 1.60 -18.84 -13.82
C ARG A 912 2.40 -18.29 -12.65
N ASN A 913 3.23 -17.28 -12.86
CA ASN A 913 3.95 -16.63 -11.76
C ASN A 913 3.01 -15.75 -10.91
N GLU A 914 1.97 -15.16 -11.49
CA GLU A 914 0.87 -14.51 -10.77
C GLU A 914 -0.06 -15.51 -10.07
N LEU A 915 -0.33 -16.69 -10.66
CA LEU A 915 -1.12 -17.79 -10.11
C LEU A 915 -0.33 -18.54 -9.03
N ILE A 916 0.99 -18.65 -9.12
CA ILE A 916 1.84 -19.12 -8.00
C ILE A 916 1.94 -18.02 -6.91
N ARG A 917 1.55 -16.78 -7.22
CA ARG A 917 1.36 -15.68 -6.25
C ARG A 917 -0.07 -15.54 -5.72
N LYS A 918 -1.08 -16.16 -6.36
CA LYS A 918 -2.52 -16.04 -6.03
C LYS A 918 -3.18 -17.36 -5.60
N VAL A 919 -2.67 -18.49 -6.08
CA VAL A 919 -2.94 -19.83 -5.57
C VAL A 919 -1.97 -20.04 -4.42
N ASP A 920 -2.40 -19.64 -3.23
CA ASP A 920 -2.02 -20.40 -2.04
C ASP A 920 -2.27 -21.87 -2.36
N PRO A 921 -1.30 -22.79 -2.19
CA PRO A 921 -1.67 -24.18 -2.14
C PRO A 921 -2.71 -24.28 -1.02
N VAL A 922 -3.94 -24.63 -1.38
CA VAL A 922 -4.87 -25.23 -0.43
C VAL A 922 -4.20 -26.54 -0.01
N ASP A 923 -3.33 -26.46 1.00
CA ASP A 923 -2.82 -27.63 1.66
C ASP A 923 -3.93 -28.10 2.59
N PHE A 924 -4.76 -28.98 2.02
CA PHE A 924 -5.62 -29.91 2.73
C PHE A 924 -4.79 -30.81 3.64
N LYS A 925 -4.34 -30.27 4.77
CA LYS A 925 -4.05 -31.04 5.98
C LYS A 925 -4.51 -30.25 7.19
N GLY A 926 -5.72 -30.61 7.62
CA GLY A 926 -6.17 -30.34 8.97
C GLY A 926 -5.07 -30.69 9.97
N ASP A 927 -4.82 -29.74 10.87
CA ASP A 927 -4.02 -29.91 12.07
C ASP A 927 -4.68 -30.99 12.94
N THR A 928 -4.41 -32.26 12.59
CA THR A 928 -4.77 -33.41 13.39
C THR A 928 -3.80 -33.47 14.56
N GLY A 929 -4.22 -32.84 15.65
CA GLY A 929 -3.82 -33.05 17.02
C GLY A 929 -2.70 -34.06 17.28
N ILE A 930 -1.43 -33.62 17.18
CA ILE A 930 -0.30 -34.29 17.83
C ILE A 930 0.59 -33.32 18.63
N ARG A 931 0.35 -31.99 18.61
CA ARG A 931 1.18 -31.04 19.40
C ARG A 931 0.65 -30.65 20.79
N SER A 932 -0.58 -30.99 21.14
CA SER A 932 -1.10 -30.74 22.50
C SER A 932 -0.64 -31.77 23.55
N GLY A 933 -0.12 -32.94 23.16
CA GLY A 933 0.35 -33.97 24.11
C GLY A 933 1.76 -33.74 24.68
N LEU A 934 2.66 -33.11 23.91
CA LEU A 934 4.06 -32.91 24.33
C LEU A 934 4.22 -31.69 25.25
N ILE A 935 3.40 -30.66 25.06
CA ILE A 935 3.44 -29.42 25.85
C ILE A 935 2.97 -29.68 27.29
N TYR A 936 1.97 -30.54 27.53
CA TYR A 936 1.60 -30.95 28.89
C TYR A 936 2.64 -31.87 29.56
N TYR A 937 3.42 -32.64 28.78
CA TYR A 937 4.52 -33.45 29.31
C TYR A 937 5.76 -32.60 29.65
N LEU A 938 6.00 -31.53 28.89
CA LEU A 938 7.10 -30.57 29.11
C LEU A 938 6.79 -29.55 30.22
N LEU A 939 5.54 -29.09 30.36
CA LEU A 939 5.10 -28.27 31.51
C LEU A 939 5.15 -29.06 32.82
N GLY A 940 4.86 -30.37 32.78
CA GLY A 940 5.04 -31.27 33.94
C GLY A 940 6.50 -31.51 34.33
N ALA A 941 7.42 -31.56 33.36
CA ALA A 941 8.85 -31.69 33.59
C ALA A 941 9.51 -30.39 34.08
N GLY A 942 9.05 -29.24 33.57
CA GLY A 942 9.46 -27.90 34.02
C GLY A 942 9.07 -27.62 35.48
N LEU A 943 7.86 -28.02 35.90
CA LEU A 943 7.44 -27.88 37.30
C LEU A 943 8.29 -28.73 38.26
N LEU A 944 8.71 -29.93 37.83
CA LEU A 944 9.60 -30.80 38.61
C LEU A 944 11.04 -30.26 38.69
N LEU A 945 11.54 -29.61 37.64
CA LEU A 945 12.82 -28.92 37.62
C LEU A 945 12.81 -27.67 38.51
N ILE A 946 11.72 -26.89 38.50
CA ILE A 946 11.54 -25.72 39.38
C ILE A 946 11.47 -26.16 40.86
N ILE A 947 10.74 -27.25 41.17
CA ILE A 947 10.71 -27.83 42.53
C ILE A 947 12.10 -28.37 42.93
N PHE A 948 12.85 -28.97 42.00
CA PHE A 948 14.22 -29.45 42.23
C PHE A 948 15.20 -28.29 42.51
N PHE A 949 15.09 -27.18 41.77
CA PHE A 949 15.91 -25.97 41.99
C PHE A 949 15.51 -25.20 43.27
N LEU A 950 14.22 -25.15 43.62
CA LEU A 950 13.77 -24.60 44.91
C LEU A 950 14.25 -25.43 46.10
N LEU A 951 14.34 -26.76 45.96
CA LEU A 951 14.91 -27.66 46.98
C LEU A 951 16.43 -27.52 47.09
N LEU A 952 17.15 -27.32 45.98
CA LEU A 952 18.59 -27.02 45.99
C LEU A 952 18.90 -25.64 46.60
N ARG A 953 18.08 -24.63 46.31
CA ARG A 953 18.20 -23.28 46.90
C ARG A 953 17.91 -23.29 48.41
N ARG A 954 16.94 -24.10 48.88
CA ARG A 954 16.70 -24.32 50.32
C ARG A 954 17.83 -25.10 51.02
N ARG A 955 18.56 -25.96 50.30
CA ARG A 955 19.70 -26.71 50.85
C ARG A 955 20.95 -25.83 50.96
N ARG A 956 21.18 -24.94 49.98
CA ARG A 956 22.29 -23.98 49.97
C ARG A 956 22.17 -22.91 51.06
N ASN A 957 20.95 -22.49 51.42
CA ASN A 957 20.70 -21.56 52.54
C ASN A 957 20.69 -22.22 53.94
N ARG A 958 20.86 -23.55 54.03
CA ARG A 958 21.03 -24.26 55.31
C ARG A 958 22.49 -24.60 55.62
N GLU A 959 23.40 -24.41 54.67
CA GLU A 959 24.85 -24.64 54.83
C GLU A 959 25.68 -23.34 54.74
N SER A 960 25.00 -22.19 54.71
CA SER A 960 25.52 -20.86 55.09
C SER A 960 24.90 -20.44 56.42
#